data_AF-A0A5S9IIL8-F1
#
_entry.id   AF-A0A5S9IIL8-F1
#
_cell.length_a   1.000
_cell.length_b   1.000
_cell.length_c   1.000
_cell.angle_alpha   90.00
_cell.angle_beta   90.00
_cell.angle_gamma   90.00
#
_symmetry.space_group_name_H-M   'P 1'
#
loop_
_entity.id
_entity.type
_entity.pdbx_description
1 polymer ?
#
loop_
_entity_poly.entity_id
_entity_poly.type
_entity_poly.pdbx_seq_one_letter_code
_entity_poly.pdbx_strand_id
1 'polypeptide(L)'
;MITRILIILILFLCSNVVAQNNQQQKERMQKQRIAMQAQKRLVRMLNSLKEKMTRVQTSLKKRGRDVEADKIKSALDKILYNFDENSAPSKTPLESDMQELTKLIEEGLPGKAFDKSVEVNAKIELIYKFLLDRQTPEKVDKKIAELQKQLQNMNKLASKQSQLKDKTKQIEKEQKQALTQEEKQLKKENENILERLRKLMYDTQKTSKKVNSEMQKMQQNLKDMEQKQQDLISQAQNKQEPTSLKEKMKNVDDVLNKQKKVAEKVDDFKKAEELLKDLQKLQKQQEKLSNIKQNEQQQQAGQNKVQETIKSLDQLSQAVDNLKKQQQQTQEKTQQAQAMSDLKKEIENLKKRQERASRVMKLSSNDPRFAKALARGQKKLAKSADELAKKLKKLSESPTLKEKLNDPKAAKQAEDLAKQLEKTAKKMDEVAKKTESGQLKEAQEQQQKIGKQLESLQKMADNKSLQKLGEQMSAKLQKDQAQLNDQAKKLQKALDKVSKNVPQKDDMKEAKKWADAAQEKMEEAQKKLAEKDAKSAQEKQERAIENLDAMKSYLKKSLAKMKDTPQSDMQRKLAAVQKKIANRMQKLGEKAKSQQMPEMKDILNEMNKAAQQTKQGNQEKRIAAQKSASQKMQQSINKLQKKLAQEGKMQELQKQQKNIEDQAKELAKKWQKNDPKLADNIKKAMEKMENARKEIAKKDFPQADKNTKKALENLQNMKKDLQQMMANTKKSDLDMQMAQEDLENKARKMASDLQRMSEKEKGELKKQVQKALENMMQASRKMNNANRNIESQDFKNASKNQKQALENIRKTMQEMQKSLKKENKQNNEQMAKLGKEQENLQKRTEEMMKNMEKMMKSQKISPENKKRIAEAKKSVEKAVEKMKKSLKRLRKKKPKDAQNEQKMAQRELEQSKRTLDNMKNERLTQKQQKRLEQLRKQQKELKKEAQQLAKQLDSLKKKKASKAAKDASQDMQNADKKMKDQKTTQAAEEQEKAEQRLKQAKREVEKEKWKYENLRQEEIIFNLSGELKELVKEQTAVYNDTKSLDQNTKKHGITRRDLIAIRRISSRQKKLVAEIDKIMKKLEKEDSQVFNWILRRIRVNMDETVKNLRRRDMGILTQSLQKEAIDRMSKLLVALKEEQDRRKKQNQQQQQQQQEQQMQQRPRILPTIAELKMIKDIQIEIKNKTQRLFNNIKDKKVMDSLTRKRLERLGYEEGDLAEMTKRFIESLEGKSGGN
;
A
#
# COMPACT_ATOMS: atom_id res chain seq x y z
N MET A 1 91.33 75.66 -40.02
CA MET A 1 90.46 75.47 -38.83
C MET A 1 89.14 74.78 -39.20
N ILE A 2 88.43 75.24 -40.22
CA ILE A 2 87.13 74.71 -40.68
C ILE A 2 87.20 73.21 -41.05
N THR A 3 88.27 72.76 -41.72
CA THR A 3 88.45 71.35 -42.10
C THR A 3 88.61 70.40 -40.91
N ARG A 4 89.25 70.85 -39.83
CA ARG A 4 89.37 70.07 -38.59
C ARG A 4 88.04 69.97 -37.84
N ILE A 5 87.23 71.03 -37.86
CA ILE A 5 85.88 71.03 -37.26
C ILE A 5 84.95 70.09 -38.05
N LEU A 6 85.04 70.08 -39.39
CA LEU A 6 84.23 69.20 -40.23
C LEU A 6 84.57 67.71 -40.03
N ILE A 7 85.85 67.37 -39.87
CA ILE A 7 86.28 65.98 -39.61
C ILE A 7 85.82 65.51 -38.23
N ILE A 8 85.89 66.37 -37.20
CA ILE A 8 85.40 66.05 -35.85
C ILE A 8 83.86 65.86 -35.86
N LEU A 9 83.11 66.68 -36.59
CA LEU A 9 81.65 66.55 -36.74
C LEU A 9 81.24 65.28 -37.48
N ILE A 10 81.97 64.89 -38.53
CA ILE A 10 81.72 63.65 -39.27
C ILE A 10 82.05 62.42 -38.42
N LEU A 11 83.16 62.43 -37.67
CA LEU A 11 83.51 61.34 -36.74
C LEU A 11 82.52 61.22 -35.57
N PHE A 12 81.97 62.35 -35.08
CA PHE A 12 80.96 62.35 -34.03
C PHE A 12 79.59 61.85 -34.54
N LEU A 13 79.20 62.23 -35.76
CA LEU A 13 77.97 61.73 -36.40
C LEU A 13 78.07 60.24 -36.77
N CYS A 14 79.21 59.79 -37.29
CA CYS A 14 79.45 58.36 -37.56
C CYS A 14 79.45 57.52 -36.27
N SER A 15 80.04 58.03 -35.18
CA SER A 15 80.02 57.35 -33.88
C SER A 15 78.61 57.26 -33.28
N ASN A 16 77.79 58.32 -33.42
CA ASN A 16 76.40 58.31 -32.95
C ASN A 16 75.49 57.39 -33.77
N VAL A 17 75.68 57.32 -35.10
CA VAL A 17 74.93 56.39 -35.96
C VAL A 17 75.33 54.95 -35.68
N VAL A 18 76.62 54.64 -35.49
CA VAL A 18 77.09 53.29 -35.11
C VAL A 18 76.61 52.91 -33.70
N ALA A 19 76.57 53.84 -32.74
CA ALA A 19 76.04 53.60 -31.40
C ALA A 19 74.52 53.35 -31.41
N GLN A 20 73.72 54.13 -32.16
CA GLN A 20 72.28 53.90 -32.31
C GLN A 20 71.97 52.58 -33.04
N ASN A 21 72.77 52.21 -34.05
CA ASN A 21 72.59 50.95 -34.78
C ASN A 21 72.96 49.74 -33.91
N ASN A 22 74.02 49.84 -33.10
CA ASN A 22 74.39 48.82 -32.10
C ASN A 22 73.34 48.68 -30.98
N GLN A 23 72.69 49.77 -30.58
CA GLN A 23 71.65 49.76 -29.56
C GLN A 23 70.34 49.15 -30.10
N GLN A 24 69.96 49.44 -31.35
CA GLN A 24 68.86 48.76 -32.04
C GLN A 24 69.15 47.27 -32.30
N GLN A 25 70.39 46.89 -32.64
CA GLN A 25 70.78 45.48 -32.75
C GLN A 25 70.74 44.75 -31.41
N LYS A 26 71.21 45.38 -30.32
CA LYS A 26 71.12 44.82 -28.95
C LYS A 26 69.67 44.63 -28.52
N GLU A 27 68.77 45.58 -28.77
CA GLU A 27 67.34 45.41 -28.49
C GLU A 27 66.68 44.30 -29.32
N ARG A 28 67.04 44.17 -30.61
CA ARG A 28 66.56 43.07 -31.46
C ARG A 28 67.04 41.71 -30.95
N MET A 29 68.31 41.61 -30.56
CA MET A 29 68.90 40.42 -29.93
C MET A 29 68.26 40.09 -28.58
N GLN A 30 67.92 41.11 -27.77
CA GLN A 30 67.21 40.92 -26.50
C GLN A 30 65.77 40.45 -26.72
N LYS A 31 65.04 41.05 -27.67
CA LYS A 31 63.68 40.63 -28.06
C LYS A 31 63.68 39.21 -28.64
N GLN A 32 64.71 38.85 -29.43
CA GLN A 32 64.93 37.48 -29.91
C GLN A 32 65.24 36.50 -28.78
N ARG A 33 66.08 36.86 -27.80
CA ARG A 33 66.36 36.03 -26.62
C ARG A 33 65.11 35.79 -25.77
N ILE A 34 64.27 36.82 -25.59
CA ILE A 34 63.01 36.70 -24.86
C ILE A 34 62.02 35.80 -25.62
N ALA A 35 61.91 35.96 -26.95
CA ALA A 35 61.09 35.09 -27.79
C ALA A 35 61.56 33.62 -27.74
N MET A 36 62.88 33.39 -27.81
CA MET A 36 63.51 32.08 -27.70
C MET A 36 63.28 31.45 -26.32
N GLN A 37 63.39 32.22 -25.24
CA GLN A 37 63.08 31.74 -23.88
C GLN A 37 61.59 31.40 -23.71
N ALA A 38 60.70 32.19 -24.31
CA ALA A 38 59.27 31.91 -24.32
C ALA A 38 58.95 30.63 -25.10
N GLN A 39 59.61 30.40 -26.24
CA GLN A 39 59.47 29.17 -27.04
C GLN A 39 60.04 27.94 -26.31
N LYS A 40 61.22 28.04 -25.68
CA LYS A 40 61.77 26.97 -24.81
C LYS A 40 60.89 26.69 -23.59
N ARG A 41 60.09 27.65 -23.13
CA ARG A 41 59.12 27.46 -22.04
C ARG A 41 57.86 26.71 -22.51
N LEU A 42 57.40 26.98 -23.74
CA LEU A 42 56.26 26.29 -24.35
C LEU A 42 56.53 24.79 -24.53
N VAL A 43 57.72 24.41 -25.00
CA VAL A 43 58.15 23.01 -25.14
C VAL A 43 58.12 22.29 -23.78
N ARG A 44 58.62 22.93 -22.72
CA ARG A 44 58.58 22.37 -21.35
C ARG A 44 57.15 22.20 -20.81
N MET A 45 56.27 23.16 -21.09
CA MET A 45 54.86 23.07 -20.70
C MET A 45 54.13 21.92 -21.42
N LEU A 46 54.47 21.66 -22.68
CA LEU A 46 53.92 20.56 -23.47
C LEU A 46 54.31 19.20 -22.89
N ASN A 47 55.59 19.01 -22.53
CA ASN A 47 56.05 17.77 -21.90
C ASN A 47 55.42 17.53 -20.53
N SER A 48 55.27 18.59 -19.73
CA SER A 48 54.52 18.51 -18.46
C SER A 48 53.04 18.14 -18.68
N LEU A 49 52.42 18.65 -19.74
CA LEU A 49 51.03 18.32 -20.09
C LEU A 49 50.90 16.85 -20.51
N LYS A 50 51.83 16.33 -21.33
CA LYS A 50 51.89 14.91 -21.73
C LYS A 50 51.93 14.00 -20.50
N GLU A 51 52.82 14.26 -19.56
CA GLU A 51 52.91 13.48 -18.31
C GLU A 51 51.61 13.52 -17.49
N LYS A 52 51.01 14.71 -17.35
CA LYS A 52 49.74 14.86 -16.62
C LYS A 52 48.61 14.11 -17.29
N MET A 53 48.52 14.17 -18.63
CA MET A 53 47.50 13.45 -19.39
C MET A 53 47.66 11.93 -19.26
N THR A 54 48.89 11.40 -19.30
CA THR A 54 49.16 9.97 -19.09
C THR A 54 48.80 9.52 -17.66
N ARG A 55 49.07 10.36 -16.65
CA ARG A 55 48.65 10.08 -15.26
C ARG A 55 47.12 10.06 -15.11
N VAL A 56 46.42 11.00 -15.76
CA VAL A 56 44.96 11.07 -15.76
C VAL A 56 44.34 9.87 -16.50
N GLN A 57 44.90 9.48 -17.64
CA GLN A 57 44.52 8.27 -18.38
C GLN A 57 44.61 7.02 -17.48
N THR A 58 45.74 6.87 -16.80
CA THR A 58 46.01 5.72 -15.90
C THR A 58 45.06 5.72 -14.71
N SER A 59 44.79 6.89 -14.14
CA SER A 59 43.83 7.06 -13.03
C SER A 59 42.39 6.72 -13.44
N LEU A 60 41.98 7.11 -14.65
CA LEU A 60 40.65 6.81 -15.18
C LEU A 60 40.46 5.32 -15.45
N LYS A 61 41.49 4.63 -15.97
CA LYS A 61 41.50 3.17 -16.13
C LYS A 61 41.34 2.44 -14.79
N LYS A 62 42.08 2.87 -13.76
CA LYS A 62 41.96 2.31 -12.39
C LYS A 62 40.57 2.51 -11.76
N ARG A 63 39.78 3.48 -12.24
CA ARG A 63 38.43 3.78 -11.76
C ARG A 63 37.32 3.16 -12.62
N GLY A 64 37.66 2.25 -13.55
CA GLY A 64 36.69 1.59 -14.44
C GLY A 64 36.05 2.53 -15.48
N ARG A 65 36.72 3.64 -15.81
CA ARG A 65 36.29 4.61 -16.84
C ARG A 65 37.08 4.42 -18.12
N ASP A 66 36.98 3.23 -18.69
CA ASP A 66 37.84 2.78 -19.79
C ASP A 66 37.62 3.60 -21.08
N VAL A 67 36.39 4.04 -21.35
CA VAL A 67 36.07 4.85 -22.54
C VAL A 67 36.75 6.22 -22.49
N GLU A 68 36.79 6.87 -21.33
CA GLU A 68 37.47 8.15 -21.16
C GLU A 68 39.00 8.00 -21.09
N ALA A 69 39.49 6.90 -20.53
CA ALA A 69 40.90 6.55 -20.57
C ALA A 69 41.37 6.30 -22.01
N ASP A 70 40.60 5.55 -22.81
CA ASP A 70 40.93 5.26 -24.21
C ASP A 70 40.84 6.51 -25.10
N LYS A 71 39.97 7.48 -24.76
CA LYS A 71 39.95 8.79 -25.44
C LYS A 71 41.20 9.61 -25.16
N ILE A 72 41.66 9.65 -23.90
CA ILE A 72 42.92 10.35 -23.56
C ILE A 72 44.11 9.63 -24.18
N LYS A 73 44.08 8.29 -24.21
CA LYS A 73 45.08 7.47 -24.91
C LYS A 73 45.11 7.78 -26.40
N SER A 74 43.96 7.76 -27.08
CA SER A 74 43.87 8.09 -28.52
C SER A 74 44.30 9.53 -28.82
N ALA A 75 44.03 10.47 -27.91
CA ALA A 75 44.52 11.84 -28.03
C ALA A 75 46.05 11.92 -27.86
N LEU A 76 46.62 11.20 -26.88
CA LEU A 76 48.08 11.06 -26.69
C LEU A 76 48.75 10.41 -27.90
N ASP A 77 48.20 9.31 -28.40
CA ASP A 77 48.73 8.55 -29.55
C ASP A 77 48.69 9.39 -30.85
N LYS A 78 47.66 10.22 -31.03
CA LYS A 78 47.54 11.15 -32.17
C LYS A 78 48.44 12.39 -32.04
N ILE A 79 48.74 12.84 -30.83
CA ILE A 79 49.76 13.87 -30.58
C ILE A 79 51.16 13.34 -30.94
N LEU A 80 51.36 12.02 -30.83
CA LEU A 80 52.68 11.38 -30.96
C LEU A 80 52.97 10.77 -32.34
N TYR A 81 51.98 10.30 -33.10
CA TYR A 81 52.30 9.49 -34.29
C TYR A 81 51.50 9.74 -35.58
N ASN A 82 50.21 10.11 -35.57
CA ASN A 82 49.39 10.07 -36.79
C ASN A 82 48.60 11.36 -37.09
N PHE A 83 48.97 12.06 -38.17
CA PHE A 83 48.09 12.96 -38.93
C PHE A 83 47.81 12.33 -40.30
N ASP A 84 46.55 12.07 -40.63
CA ASP A 84 46.17 11.24 -41.79
C ASP A 84 45.69 12.03 -43.03
N GLU A 85 46.26 11.59 -44.15
CA GLU A 85 45.95 11.57 -45.59
C GLU A 85 45.42 12.71 -46.48
N ASN A 86 45.00 13.90 -46.06
CA ASN A 86 44.46 14.87 -47.05
C ASN A 86 45.02 16.29 -47.08
N SER A 87 46.25 16.51 -46.60
CA SER A 87 46.97 17.75 -46.90
C SER A 87 48.46 17.65 -46.55
N ALA A 88 49.33 17.62 -47.55
CA ALA A 88 50.76 17.91 -47.45
C ALA A 88 51.00 19.40 -47.81
N PRO A 89 52.06 20.09 -47.30
CA PRO A 89 53.35 19.54 -46.88
C PRO A 89 53.74 19.87 -45.42
N SER A 90 53.89 18.84 -44.58
CA SER A 90 55.10 18.58 -43.75
C SER A 90 54.87 17.30 -42.94
N LYS A 91 55.46 16.21 -43.43
CA LYS A 91 55.39 14.84 -42.89
C LYS A 91 56.33 14.66 -41.69
N THR A 92 56.15 15.47 -40.66
CA THR A 92 56.97 15.42 -39.44
C THR A 92 56.06 15.50 -38.21
N PRO A 93 56.25 14.61 -37.22
CA PRO A 93 55.55 14.71 -35.94
C PRO A 93 55.73 16.11 -35.34
N LEU A 94 54.73 16.61 -34.60
CA LEU A 94 54.81 17.94 -33.96
C LEU A 94 56.09 18.09 -33.11
N GLU A 95 56.55 17.00 -32.51
CA GLU A 95 57.81 16.92 -31.78
C GLU A 95 59.04 17.22 -32.66
N SER A 96 59.05 16.71 -33.90
CA SER A 96 60.09 16.96 -34.89
C SER A 96 60.06 18.40 -35.42
N ASP A 97 58.87 18.97 -35.68
CA ASP A 97 58.77 20.38 -36.09
C ASP A 97 59.18 21.35 -34.97
N MET A 98 58.92 20.99 -33.71
CA MET A 98 59.37 21.79 -32.57
C MET A 98 60.89 21.68 -32.35
N GLN A 99 61.49 20.51 -32.60
CA GLN A 99 62.94 20.34 -32.57
C GLN A 99 63.61 21.10 -33.72
N GLU A 100 63.04 21.07 -34.92
CA GLU A 100 63.49 21.84 -36.08
C GLU A 100 63.35 23.34 -35.84
N LEU A 101 62.21 23.78 -35.29
CA LEU A 101 62.02 25.17 -34.86
C LEU A 101 63.11 25.58 -33.84
N THR A 102 63.41 24.73 -32.86
CA THR A 102 64.45 24.99 -31.85
C THR A 102 65.83 25.09 -32.48
N LYS A 103 66.16 24.20 -33.41
CA LYS A 103 67.42 24.21 -34.17
C LYS A 103 67.55 25.47 -35.02
N LEU A 104 66.51 25.85 -35.76
CA LEU A 104 66.48 27.08 -36.56
C LEU A 104 66.62 28.36 -35.71
N ILE A 105 66.12 28.34 -34.48
CA ILE A 105 66.31 29.43 -33.51
C ILE A 105 67.75 29.46 -33.00
N GLU A 106 68.35 28.31 -32.71
CA GLU A 106 69.73 28.19 -32.21
C GLU A 106 70.78 28.53 -33.28
N GLU A 107 70.50 28.24 -34.55
CA GLU A 107 71.30 28.60 -35.72
C GLU A 107 71.15 30.07 -36.13
N GLY A 108 70.31 30.87 -35.45
CA GLY A 108 70.18 32.30 -35.70
C GLY A 108 69.47 32.66 -37.01
N LEU A 109 68.53 31.83 -37.47
CA LEU A 109 67.77 32.02 -38.72
C LEU A 109 66.31 32.46 -38.45
N PRO A 110 66.06 33.74 -38.10
CA PRO A 110 64.77 34.19 -37.56
C PRO A 110 63.61 34.14 -38.56
N GLY A 111 63.87 34.29 -39.86
CA GLY A 111 62.82 34.18 -40.90
C GLY A 111 62.27 32.76 -40.98
N LYS A 112 63.16 31.77 -41.14
CA LYS A 112 62.78 30.35 -41.20
C LYS A 112 62.18 29.86 -39.89
N ALA A 113 62.71 30.32 -38.75
CA ALA A 113 62.14 30.02 -37.44
C ALA A 113 60.73 30.61 -37.27
N PHE A 114 60.46 31.81 -37.80
CA PHE A 114 59.13 32.39 -37.76
C PHE A 114 58.14 31.57 -38.58
N ASP A 115 58.49 31.22 -39.83
CA ASP A 115 57.64 30.42 -40.71
C ASP A 115 57.34 29.04 -40.09
N LYS A 116 58.37 28.40 -39.53
CA LYS A 116 58.21 27.12 -38.82
C LYS A 116 57.37 27.26 -37.55
N SER A 117 57.45 28.40 -36.85
CA SER A 117 56.61 28.65 -35.67
C SER A 117 55.13 28.81 -36.01
N VAL A 118 54.80 29.31 -37.21
CA VAL A 118 53.43 29.41 -37.71
C VAL A 118 52.88 28.01 -38.01
N GLU A 119 53.68 27.12 -38.62
CA GLU A 119 53.31 25.71 -38.84
C GLU A 119 53.06 24.98 -37.52
N VAL A 120 53.98 25.12 -36.55
CA VAL A 120 53.85 24.55 -35.21
C VAL A 120 52.58 25.05 -34.52
N ASN A 121 52.29 26.35 -34.60
CA ASN A 121 51.11 26.95 -33.97
C ASN A 121 49.80 26.48 -34.64
N ALA A 122 49.80 26.31 -35.97
CA ALA A 122 48.67 25.75 -36.71
C ALA A 122 48.40 24.28 -36.30
N LYS A 123 49.45 23.46 -36.12
CA LYS A 123 49.34 22.09 -35.62
C LYS A 123 48.84 22.03 -34.16
N ILE A 124 49.29 22.95 -33.29
CA ILE A 124 48.79 23.07 -31.91
C ILE A 124 47.31 23.49 -31.89
N GLU A 125 46.88 24.43 -32.73
CA GLU A 125 45.47 24.81 -32.84
C GLU A 125 44.58 23.65 -33.30
N LEU A 126 45.07 22.83 -34.23
CA LEU A 126 44.37 21.65 -34.71
C LEU A 126 44.18 20.62 -33.59
N ILE A 127 45.23 20.41 -32.77
CA ILE A 127 45.17 19.56 -31.57
C ILE A 127 44.25 20.15 -30.50
N TYR A 128 44.25 21.46 -30.29
CA TYR A 128 43.35 22.14 -29.35
C TYR A 128 41.87 21.97 -29.75
N LYS A 129 41.56 22.09 -31.05
CA LYS A 129 40.22 21.81 -31.61
C LYS A 129 39.81 20.35 -31.42
N PHE A 130 40.76 19.41 -31.55
CA PHE A 130 40.52 17.97 -31.38
C PHE A 130 40.34 17.55 -29.91
N LEU A 131 41.19 18.05 -28.99
CA LEU A 131 41.15 17.76 -27.55
C LEU A 131 39.86 18.26 -26.87
N LEU A 132 39.23 19.29 -27.43
CA LEU A 132 37.97 19.83 -26.92
C LEU A 132 36.73 19.10 -27.46
N ASP A 133 36.87 18.08 -28.32
CA ASP A 133 35.76 17.39 -29.03
C ASP A 133 34.70 18.37 -29.57
N ARG A 134 35.15 19.56 -30.01
CA ARG A 134 34.26 20.61 -30.51
C ARG A 134 33.84 20.25 -31.92
N GLN A 135 32.69 19.62 -32.00
CA GLN A 135 32.04 19.32 -33.27
C GLN A 135 31.67 20.65 -33.93
N THR A 136 32.08 20.86 -35.18
CA THR A 136 31.64 22.04 -35.94
C THR A 136 30.11 22.09 -35.96
N PRO A 137 29.49 23.28 -35.93
CA PRO A 137 28.02 23.42 -35.96
C PRO A 137 27.38 22.57 -37.06
N GLU A 138 28.02 22.46 -38.23
CA GLU A 138 27.62 21.64 -39.36
C GLU A 138 27.53 20.13 -39.06
N LYS A 139 28.49 19.56 -38.31
CA LYS A 139 28.47 18.15 -37.90
C LYS A 139 27.36 17.89 -36.87
N VAL A 140 27.11 18.86 -35.99
CA VAL A 140 26.00 18.80 -35.02
C VAL A 140 24.65 18.89 -35.73
N ASP A 141 24.54 19.76 -36.74
CA ASP A 141 23.34 19.92 -37.56
C ASP A 141 22.98 18.65 -38.33
N LYS A 142 23.97 17.98 -38.95
CA LYS A 142 23.76 16.67 -39.59
C LYS A 142 23.18 15.64 -38.62
N LYS A 143 23.70 15.57 -37.39
CA LYS A 143 23.19 14.66 -36.35
C LYS A 143 21.79 15.03 -35.87
N ILE A 144 21.50 16.32 -35.70
CA ILE A 144 20.15 16.80 -35.35
C ILE A 144 19.16 16.42 -36.45
N ALA A 145 19.52 16.59 -37.72
CA ALA A 145 18.70 16.22 -38.86
C ALA A 145 18.44 14.70 -38.93
N GLU A 146 19.46 13.87 -38.71
CA GLU A 146 19.31 12.41 -38.61
C GLU A 146 18.36 12.01 -37.48
N LEU A 147 18.52 12.57 -36.28
CA LEU A 147 17.64 12.30 -35.14
C LEU A 147 16.20 12.78 -35.42
N GLN A 148 16.04 13.91 -36.10
CA GLN A 148 14.72 14.43 -36.49
C GLN A 148 14.03 13.52 -37.51
N LYS A 149 14.77 12.98 -38.49
CA LYS A 149 14.27 11.96 -39.42
C LYS A 149 13.78 10.72 -38.67
N GLN A 150 14.54 10.26 -37.67
CA GLN A 150 14.13 9.13 -36.84
C GLN A 150 12.89 9.43 -35.99
N LEU A 151 12.77 10.64 -35.43
CA LEU A 151 11.57 11.07 -34.71
C LEU A 151 10.33 11.08 -35.60
N GLN A 152 10.44 11.53 -36.85
CA GLN A 152 9.36 11.46 -37.82
C GLN A 152 8.96 10.00 -38.11
N ASN A 153 9.93 9.11 -38.32
CA ASN A 153 9.68 7.69 -38.51
C ASN A 153 8.95 7.07 -37.30
N MET A 154 9.40 7.38 -36.08
CA MET A 154 8.75 6.94 -34.83
C MET A 154 7.32 7.44 -34.69
N ASN A 155 7.04 8.71 -35.05
CA ASN A 155 5.69 9.26 -35.03
C ASN A 155 4.76 8.52 -36.01
N LYS A 156 5.25 8.26 -37.23
CA LYS A 156 4.50 7.48 -38.24
C LYS A 156 4.21 6.06 -37.74
N LEU A 157 5.22 5.37 -37.22
CA LEU A 157 5.11 4.03 -36.63
C LEU A 157 4.11 3.99 -35.47
N ALA A 158 4.22 4.90 -34.51
CA ALA A 158 3.33 4.97 -33.35
C ALA A 158 1.89 5.28 -33.76
N SER A 159 1.70 6.19 -34.72
CA SER A 159 0.38 6.53 -35.27
C SER A 159 -0.26 5.32 -35.97
N LYS A 160 0.46 4.65 -36.87
CA LYS A 160 -0.02 3.44 -37.55
C LYS A 160 -0.34 2.33 -36.54
N GLN A 161 0.50 2.13 -35.50
CA GLN A 161 0.26 1.16 -34.45
C GLN A 161 -1.01 1.47 -33.64
N SER A 162 -1.25 2.75 -33.35
CA SER A 162 -2.46 3.20 -32.67
C SER A 162 -3.71 2.98 -33.52
N GLN A 163 -3.68 3.33 -34.81
CA GLN A 163 -4.77 3.06 -35.75
C GLN A 163 -5.06 1.56 -35.87
N LEU A 164 -4.02 0.74 -35.92
CA LEU A 164 -4.15 -0.72 -35.99
C LEU A 164 -4.80 -1.27 -34.73
N LYS A 165 -4.39 -0.80 -33.55
CA LYS A 165 -5.01 -1.11 -32.26
C LYS A 165 -6.50 -0.75 -32.25
N ASP A 166 -6.85 0.45 -32.71
CA ASP A 166 -8.24 0.90 -32.73
C ASP A 166 -9.11 0.05 -33.66
N LYS A 167 -8.58 -0.35 -34.83
CA LYS A 167 -9.24 -1.31 -35.73
C LYS A 167 -9.38 -2.70 -35.09
N THR A 168 -8.38 -3.18 -34.35
CA THR A 168 -8.48 -4.44 -33.58
C THR A 168 -9.54 -4.33 -32.49
N LYS A 169 -9.58 -3.22 -31.74
CA LYS A 169 -10.60 -2.94 -30.71
C LYS A 169 -11.99 -2.79 -31.32
N GLN A 170 -12.11 -2.31 -32.55
CA GLN A 170 -13.37 -2.30 -33.28
C GLN A 170 -13.86 -3.72 -33.59
N ILE A 171 -12.98 -4.61 -34.06
CA ILE A 171 -13.32 -6.02 -34.26
C ILE A 171 -13.66 -6.69 -32.92
N GLU A 172 -12.93 -6.39 -31.85
CA GLU A 172 -13.26 -6.84 -30.49
C GLU A 172 -14.64 -6.37 -30.05
N LYS A 173 -14.99 -5.10 -30.31
CA LYS A 173 -16.29 -4.52 -29.98
C LYS A 173 -17.41 -5.19 -30.78
N GLU A 174 -17.20 -5.39 -32.08
CA GLU A 174 -18.13 -6.13 -32.95
C GLU A 174 -18.27 -7.60 -32.50
N GLN A 175 -17.19 -8.24 -32.05
CA GLN A 175 -17.17 -9.60 -31.49
C GLN A 175 -17.92 -9.68 -30.14
N LYS A 176 -17.79 -8.66 -29.29
CA LYS A 176 -18.54 -8.54 -28.02
C LYS A 176 -20.02 -8.18 -28.24
N GLN A 177 -20.33 -7.52 -29.36
CA GLN A 177 -21.70 -7.11 -29.71
C GLN A 177 -22.50 -8.23 -30.39
N ALA A 178 -21.82 -9.25 -30.93
CA ALA A 178 -22.41 -10.48 -31.49
C ALA A 178 -22.98 -11.44 -30.41
N LEU A 179 -23.58 -10.90 -29.35
CA LEU A 179 -24.44 -11.63 -28.42
C LEU A 179 -25.85 -11.61 -29.01
N THR A 180 -26.40 -12.78 -29.37
CA THR A 180 -27.76 -12.90 -29.93
C THR A 180 -28.79 -12.22 -29.03
N GLN A 181 -29.82 -11.57 -29.62
CA GLN A 181 -30.87 -10.89 -28.84
C GLN A 181 -31.56 -11.85 -27.85
N GLU A 182 -31.68 -13.12 -28.25
CA GLU A 182 -32.21 -14.21 -27.43
C GLU A 182 -31.38 -14.41 -26.14
N GLU A 183 -30.04 -14.29 -26.19
CA GLU A 183 -29.16 -14.43 -25.02
C GLU A 183 -29.36 -13.29 -24.00
N LYS A 184 -29.47 -12.06 -24.51
CA LYS A 184 -29.77 -10.88 -23.69
C LYS A 184 -31.15 -11.00 -23.04
N GLN A 185 -32.10 -11.59 -23.76
CA GLN A 185 -33.45 -11.82 -23.27
C GLN A 185 -33.48 -12.85 -22.14
N LEU A 186 -32.75 -13.97 -22.26
CA LEU A 186 -32.63 -14.96 -21.17
C LEU A 186 -31.95 -14.39 -19.91
N LYS A 187 -30.90 -13.57 -20.08
CA LYS A 187 -30.22 -12.92 -18.95
C LYS A 187 -31.15 -11.95 -18.23
N LYS A 188 -31.86 -11.11 -18.98
CA LYS A 188 -32.85 -10.16 -18.45
C LYS A 188 -34.03 -10.88 -17.79
N GLU A 189 -34.50 -11.98 -18.37
CA GLU A 189 -35.57 -12.80 -17.83
C GLU A 189 -35.18 -13.44 -16.49
N ASN A 190 -33.96 -14.00 -16.38
CA ASN A 190 -33.44 -14.53 -15.12
C ASN A 190 -33.34 -13.46 -14.02
N GLU A 191 -32.86 -12.28 -14.37
CA GLU A 191 -32.73 -11.16 -13.44
C GLU A 191 -34.09 -10.65 -12.93
N ASN A 192 -35.08 -10.54 -13.82
CA ASN A 192 -36.44 -10.18 -13.45
C ASN A 192 -37.09 -11.23 -12.52
N ILE A 193 -36.85 -12.52 -12.77
CA ILE A 193 -37.35 -13.60 -11.91
C ILE A 193 -36.67 -13.54 -10.54
N LEU A 194 -35.35 -13.30 -10.48
CA LEU A 194 -34.61 -13.13 -9.23
C LEU A 194 -35.12 -11.95 -8.39
N GLU A 195 -35.38 -10.80 -9.03
CA GLU A 195 -35.90 -9.62 -8.34
C GLU A 195 -37.30 -9.88 -7.76
N ARG A 196 -38.19 -10.50 -8.54
CA ARG A 196 -39.53 -10.89 -8.07
C ARG A 196 -39.47 -11.94 -6.96
N LEU A 197 -38.54 -12.89 -7.03
CA LEU A 197 -38.34 -13.88 -5.97
C LEU A 197 -37.88 -13.23 -4.67
N ARG A 198 -36.97 -12.25 -4.73
CA ARG A 198 -36.51 -11.50 -3.55
C ARG A 198 -37.65 -10.71 -2.90
N LYS A 199 -38.49 -10.07 -3.71
CA LYS A 199 -39.68 -9.36 -3.21
C LYS A 199 -40.66 -10.33 -2.53
N LEU A 200 -40.98 -11.43 -3.19
CA LEU A 200 -41.85 -12.47 -2.65
C LEU A 200 -41.29 -13.07 -1.34
N MET A 201 -39.98 -13.27 -1.25
CA MET A 201 -39.31 -13.72 -0.02
C MET A 201 -39.42 -12.72 1.12
N TYR A 202 -39.30 -11.43 0.83
CA TYR A 202 -39.48 -10.36 1.81
C TYR A 202 -40.91 -10.34 2.34
N ASP A 203 -41.91 -10.43 1.45
CA ASP A 203 -43.32 -10.45 1.83
C ASP A 203 -43.69 -11.74 2.59
N THR A 204 -43.15 -12.89 2.17
CA THR A 204 -43.28 -14.17 2.89
C THR A 204 -42.66 -14.11 4.30
N GLN A 205 -41.52 -13.43 4.46
CA GLN A 205 -40.89 -13.22 5.76
C GLN A 205 -41.73 -12.30 6.66
N LYS A 206 -42.29 -11.22 6.11
CA LYS A 206 -43.17 -10.29 6.81
C LYS A 206 -44.42 -11.01 7.32
N THR A 207 -45.06 -11.83 6.48
CA THR A 207 -46.20 -12.65 6.86
C THR A 207 -45.81 -13.74 7.87
N SER A 208 -44.64 -14.38 7.74
CA SER A 208 -44.14 -15.34 8.73
C SER A 208 -43.91 -14.73 10.12
N LYS A 209 -43.52 -13.46 10.20
CA LYS A 209 -43.34 -12.75 11.49
C LYS A 209 -44.68 -12.42 12.15
N LYS A 210 -45.71 -12.07 11.36
CA LYS A 210 -47.08 -11.84 11.85
C LYS A 210 -47.81 -13.12 12.27
N VAL A 211 -47.56 -14.23 11.58
CA VAL A 211 -48.15 -15.55 11.90
C VAL A 211 -47.65 -16.11 13.25
N ASN A 212 -46.57 -15.56 13.81
CA ASN A 212 -45.99 -15.97 15.09
C ASN A 212 -46.26 -14.90 16.18
N SER A 213 -47.51 -14.42 16.28
CA SER A 213 -47.92 -13.29 17.12
C SER A 213 -47.72 -13.58 18.61
N GLU A 214 -47.43 -12.52 19.38
CA GLU A 214 -47.31 -12.58 20.86
C GLU A 214 -48.54 -13.25 21.51
N MET A 215 -49.71 -13.13 20.87
CA MET A 215 -50.99 -13.72 21.27
C MET A 215 -51.00 -15.27 21.19
N GLN A 216 -50.33 -15.90 20.23
CA GLN A 216 -50.21 -17.37 20.17
C GLN A 216 -49.30 -17.94 21.27
N LYS A 217 -48.21 -17.23 21.57
CA LYS A 217 -47.33 -17.59 22.70
C LYS A 217 -48.07 -17.45 24.03
N MET A 218 -48.89 -16.40 24.16
CA MET A 218 -49.74 -16.20 25.33
C MET A 218 -50.80 -17.29 25.47
N GLN A 219 -51.42 -17.73 24.37
CA GLN A 219 -52.37 -18.84 24.40
C GLN A 219 -51.72 -20.16 24.84
N GLN A 220 -50.49 -20.45 24.39
CA GLN A 220 -49.79 -21.65 24.84
C GLN A 220 -49.44 -21.57 26.32
N ASN A 221 -48.94 -20.43 26.79
CA ASN A 221 -48.66 -20.21 28.21
C ASN A 221 -49.93 -20.37 29.07
N LEU A 222 -51.08 -19.95 28.58
CA LEU A 222 -52.37 -20.14 29.26
C LEU A 222 -52.79 -21.60 29.37
N LYS A 223 -52.65 -22.37 28.28
CA LYS A 223 -52.93 -23.82 28.30
C LYS A 223 -52.02 -24.56 29.27
N ASP A 224 -50.74 -24.19 29.28
CA ASP A 224 -49.77 -24.76 30.20
C ASP A 224 -50.11 -24.42 31.66
N MET A 225 -50.62 -23.21 31.92
CA MET A 225 -51.12 -22.83 33.26
C MET A 225 -52.41 -23.54 33.63
N GLU A 226 -53.35 -23.71 32.70
CA GLU A 226 -54.60 -24.44 32.91
C GLU A 226 -54.36 -25.89 33.31
N GLN A 227 -53.53 -26.60 32.53
CA GLN A 227 -53.22 -28.00 32.77
C GLN A 227 -52.57 -28.18 34.14
N LYS A 228 -51.55 -27.37 34.45
CA LYS A 228 -50.86 -27.45 35.74
C LYS A 228 -51.78 -27.10 36.91
N GLN A 229 -52.66 -26.12 36.76
CA GLN A 229 -53.61 -25.76 37.81
C GLN A 229 -54.65 -26.88 38.04
N GLN A 230 -55.03 -27.62 36.99
CA GLN A 230 -55.91 -28.78 37.08
C GLN A 230 -55.24 -29.98 37.76
N ASP A 231 -53.97 -30.23 37.47
CA ASP A 231 -53.19 -31.29 38.11
C ASP A 231 -53.06 -31.07 39.64
N LEU A 232 -52.87 -29.81 40.07
CA LEU A 232 -52.77 -29.47 41.50
C LEU A 232 -54.10 -29.65 42.26
N ILE A 233 -55.23 -29.40 41.59
CA ILE A 233 -56.57 -29.62 42.18
C ILE A 233 -56.79 -31.10 42.49
N SER A 234 -56.42 -32.00 41.58
CA SER A 234 -56.55 -33.44 41.77
C SER A 234 -55.62 -33.98 42.86
N GLN A 235 -54.43 -33.41 43.02
CA GLN A 235 -53.48 -33.79 44.07
C GLN A 235 -53.98 -33.42 45.48
N ALA A 236 -54.67 -32.27 45.63
CA ALA A 236 -55.21 -31.82 46.91
C ALA A 236 -56.43 -32.62 47.41
N GLN A 237 -57.11 -33.40 46.55
CA GLN A 237 -58.37 -34.09 46.90
C GLN A 237 -58.23 -35.54 47.43
N ASN A 238 -57.05 -36.17 47.35
CA ASN A 238 -56.89 -37.64 47.47
C ASN A 238 -55.96 -38.16 48.61
N LYS A 239 -55.82 -37.51 49.79
CA LYS A 239 -54.89 -37.97 50.87
C LYS A 239 -55.58 -38.60 52.11
N GLN A 240 -55.07 -39.76 52.61
CA GLN A 240 -55.43 -40.51 53.85
C GLN A 240 -54.17 -41.00 54.66
N GLU A 241 -54.31 -41.37 55.96
CA GLU A 241 -53.26 -41.51 57.01
C GLU A 241 -52.28 -42.74 56.99
N PRO A 242 -51.07 -42.69 57.65
CA PRO A 242 -49.88 -43.50 57.33
C PRO A 242 -49.36 -44.53 58.39
N THR A 243 -50.20 -45.16 59.22
CA THR A 243 -49.73 -45.97 60.39
C THR A 243 -49.38 -47.46 60.13
N SER A 244 -49.98 -48.18 59.17
CA SER A 244 -49.74 -49.64 58.98
C SER A 244 -48.48 -50.03 58.19
N LEU A 245 -47.88 -49.09 57.44
CA LEU A 245 -46.69 -49.32 56.59
C LEU A 245 -45.38 -49.36 57.39
N LYS A 246 -45.33 -48.72 58.55
CA LYS A 246 -44.13 -48.66 59.40
C LYS A 246 -43.79 -50.01 60.04
N GLU A 247 -44.81 -50.78 60.45
CA GLU A 247 -44.62 -52.06 61.13
C GLU A 247 -44.12 -53.16 60.19
N LYS A 248 -44.66 -53.23 58.96
CA LYS A 248 -44.19 -54.14 57.90
C LYS A 248 -42.73 -53.88 57.51
N MET A 249 -42.29 -52.62 57.49
CA MET A 249 -40.90 -52.27 57.18
C MET A 249 -39.92 -52.76 58.25
N LYS A 250 -40.29 -52.71 59.54
CA LYS A 250 -39.43 -53.16 60.65
C LYS A 250 -39.09 -54.66 60.54
N ASN A 251 -40.06 -55.50 60.20
CA ASN A 251 -39.89 -56.95 60.07
C ASN A 251 -38.99 -57.35 58.88
N VAL A 252 -39.07 -56.62 57.76
CA VAL A 252 -38.17 -56.81 56.61
C VAL A 252 -36.74 -56.39 56.96
N ASP A 253 -36.61 -55.29 57.72
CA ASP A 253 -35.30 -54.75 58.09
C ASP A 253 -34.48 -55.69 58.96
N ASP A 254 -35.11 -56.43 59.87
CA ASP A 254 -34.42 -57.37 60.76
C ASP A 254 -33.79 -58.56 59.99
N VAL A 255 -34.51 -59.14 59.02
CA VAL A 255 -33.97 -60.23 58.18
C VAL A 255 -32.93 -59.70 57.20
N LEU A 256 -33.17 -58.52 56.61
CA LEU A 256 -32.24 -57.88 55.69
C LEU A 256 -30.90 -57.56 56.37
N ASN A 257 -30.92 -57.03 57.59
CA ASN A 257 -29.69 -56.65 58.29
C ASN A 257 -28.88 -57.87 58.74
N LYS A 258 -29.52 -58.98 59.10
CA LYS A 258 -28.81 -60.25 59.39
C LYS A 258 -28.19 -60.84 58.12
N GLN A 259 -28.91 -60.84 57.00
CA GLN A 259 -28.38 -61.31 55.72
C GLN A 259 -27.22 -60.44 55.20
N LYS A 260 -27.24 -59.12 55.47
CA LYS A 260 -26.13 -58.22 55.11
C LYS A 260 -24.84 -58.60 55.80
N LYS A 261 -24.89 -58.92 57.09
CA LYS A 261 -23.71 -59.34 57.86
C LYS A 261 -23.08 -60.63 57.32
N VAL A 262 -23.89 -61.57 56.81
CA VAL A 262 -23.36 -62.78 56.17
C VAL A 262 -22.78 -62.48 54.79
N ALA A 263 -23.45 -61.67 53.98
CA ALA A 263 -22.93 -61.24 52.68
C ALA A 263 -21.63 -60.43 52.79
N GLU A 264 -21.50 -59.54 53.78
CA GLU A 264 -20.28 -58.76 54.04
C GLU A 264 -19.09 -59.67 54.35
N LYS A 265 -19.28 -60.67 55.21
CA LYS A 265 -18.23 -61.65 55.52
C LYS A 265 -17.84 -62.49 54.29
N VAL A 266 -18.80 -62.88 53.45
CA VAL A 266 -18.52 -63.61 52.19
C VAL A 266 -17.78 -62.72 51.18
N ASP A 267 -18.20 -61.46 51.06
CA ASP A 267 -17.59 -60.45 50.19
C ASP A 267 -16.16 -60.09 50.65
N ASP A 268 -15.86 -60.13 51.96
CA ASP A 268 -14.52 -59.93 52.50
C ASP A 268 -13.56 -61.08 52.11
N PHE A 269 -14.02 -62.32 52.12
CA PHE A 269 -13.24 -63.47 51.62
C PHE A 269 -13.03 -63.38 50.11
N LYS A 270 -14.06 -62.99 49.34
CA LYS A 270 -13.94 -62.76 47.89
C LYS A 270 -12.98 -61.61 47.55
N LYS A 271 -13.08 -60.47 48.24
CA LYS A 271 -12.18 -59.32 48.05
C LYS A 271 -10.74 -59.68 48.36
N ALA A 272 -10.49 -60.47 49.41
CA ALA A 272 -9.16 -60.96 49.72
C ALA A 272 -8.59 -61.83 48.57
N GLU A 273 -9.42 -62.68 47.95
CA GLU A 273 -9.03 -63.51 46.80
C GLU A 273 -8.76 -62.68 45.53
N GLU A 274 -9.64 -61.73 45.20
CA GLU A 274 -9.47 -60.84 44.04
C GLU A 274 -8.24 -59.92 44.18
N LEU A 275 -8.01 -59.38 45.38
CA LEU A 275 -6.87 -58.51 45.67
C LEU A 275 -5.55 -59.26 45.54
N LEU A 276 -5.51 -60.51 46.02
CA LEU A 276 -4.35 -61.38 45.86
C LEU A 276 -4.01 -61.58 44.37
N LYS A 277 -5.01 -61.84 43.52
CA LYS A 277 -4.84 -61.99 42.06
C LYS A 277 -4.38 -60.69 41.39
N ASP A 278 -4.90 -59.54 41.82
CA ASP A 278 -4.54 -58.23 41.24
C ASP A 278 -3.12 -57.80 41.64
N LEU A 279 -2.69 -58.02 42.89
CA LEU A 279 -1.34 -57.72 43.36
C LEU A 279 -0.28 -58.56 42.64
N GLN A 280 -0.51 -59.87 42.46
CA GLN A 280 0.37 -60.75 41.70
C GLN A 280 0.51 -60.34 40.22
N LYS A 281 -0.54 -59.80 39.61
CA LYS A 281 -0.49 -59.27 38.23
C LYS A 281 0.26 -57.95 38.13
N LEU A 282 0.20 -57.10 39.16
CA LEU A 282 0.91 -55.82 39.21
C LEU A 282 2.43 -56.03 39.33
N GLN A 283 2.84 -56.99 40.17
CA GLN A 283 4.23 -57.41 40.33
C GLN A 283 4.86 -57.80 38.98
N LYS A 284 4.19 -58.66 38.20
CA LYS A 284 4.63 -59.07 36.84
C LYS A 284 4.74 -57.92 35.84
N GLN A 285 4.01 -56.82 36.03
CA GLN A 285 4.08 -55.65 35.14
C GLN A 285 5.22 -54.70 35.52
N GLN A 286 5.59 -54.62 36.80
CA GLN A 286 6.75 -53.86 37.27
C GLN A 286 8.07 -54.44 36.77
N GLU A 287 8.22 -55.77 36.79
CA GLU A 287 9.40 -56.49 36.25
C GLU A 287 9.60 -56.23 34.74
N LYS A 288 8.53 -56.03 33.98
CA LYS A 288 8.62 -55.68 32.55
C LYS A 288 9.08 -54.23 32.31
N LEU A 289 8.81 -53.33 33.26
CA LEU A 289 9.18 -51.91 33.16
C LEU A 289 10.67 -51.69 33.50
N SER A 290 11.25 -52.47 34.40
CA SER A 290 12.69 -52.41 34.70
C SER A 290 13.54 -52.80 33.49
N ASN A 291 13.14 -53.84 32.75
CA ASN A 291 13.89 -54.33 31.59
C ASN A 291 13.85 -53.37 30.38
N ILE A 292 12.78 -52.59 30.20
CA ILE A 292 12.69 -51.60 29.10
C ILE A 292 13.52 -50.34 29.40
N LYS A 293 13.65 -49.96 30.69
CA LYS A 293 14.39 -48.76 31.10
C LYS A 293 15.91 -48.90 31.01
N GLN A 294 16.46 -50.11 31.13
CA GLN A 294 17.89 -50.35 30.92
C GLN A 294 18.33 -50.08 29.46
N ASN A 295 17.43 -50.20 28.48
CA ASN A 295 17.72 -49.89 27.07
C ASN A 295 17.54 -48.40 26.69
N GLU A 296 16.91 -47.58 27.54
CA GLU A 296 16.60 -46.17 27.25
C GLU A 296 17.73 -45.20 27.64
N GLN A 297 18.68 -45.66 28.48
CA GLN A 297 19.82 -44.86 28.95
C GLN A 297 20.89 -44.56 27.88
N GLN A 298 20.75 -45.07 26.65
CA GLN A 298 21.69 -44.75 25.55
C GLN A 298 21.23 -43.66 24.57
N GLN A 299 19.97 -43.17 24.57
CA GLN A 299 19.58 -42.09 23.64
C GLN A 299 18.43 -41.18 24.15
N GLN A 300 18.72 -40.15 24.95
CA GLN A 300 17.73 -39.11 25.29
C GLN A 300 18.33 -37.70 25.49
N ALA A 301 18.91 -37.11 24.44
CA ALA A 301 19.35 -35.70 24.42
C ALA A 301 18.70 -34.84 23.29
N GLY A 302 17.94 -35.44 22.36
CA GLY A 302 17.45 -34.76 21.15
C GLY A 302 16.01 -34.22 21.18
N GLN A 303 15.15 -34.70 22.08
CA GLN A 303 13.68 -34.57 21.88
C GLN A 303 13.03 -33.33 22.53
N ASN A 304 13.54 -32.80 23.65
CA ASN A 304 12.97 -31.59 24.28
C ASN A 304 13.31 -30.28 23.52
N LYS A 305 14.44 -30.25 22.82
CA LYS A 305 14.91 -29.05 22.11
C LYS A 305 14.00 -28.63 20.93
N VAL A 306 13.39 -29.59 20.24
CA VAL A 306 12.55 -29.31 19.06
C VAL A 306 11.25 -28.61 19.44
N GLN A 307 10.59 -29.06 20.51
CA GLN A 307 9.29 -28.53 20.94
C GLN A 307 9.41 -27.14 21.58
N GLU A 308 10.50 -26.85 22.29
CA GLU A 308 10.82 -25.49 22.77
C GLU A 308 11.07 -24.53 21.60
N THR A 309 11.80 -24.98 20.58
CA THR A 309 12.14 -24.14 19.42
C THR A 309 10.90 -23.75 18.60
N ILE A 310 9.90 -24.64 18.47
CA ILE A 310 8.61 -24.31 17.83
C ILE A 310 7.87 -23.19 18.58
N LYS A 311 7.82 -23.26 19.92
CA LYS A 311 7.15 -22.22 20.74
C LYS A 311 7.86 -20.87 20.61
N SER A 312 9.19 -20.86 20.62
CA SER A 312 9.97 -19.63 20.49
C SER A 312 9.84 -18.99 19.09
N LEU A 313 9.70 -19.79 18.02
CA LEU A 313 9.42 -19.28 16.67
C LEU A 313 8.04 -18.60 16.56
N ASP A 314 7.01 -19.14 17.22
CA ASP A 314 5.67 -18.55 17.23
C ASP A 314 5.65 -17.21 17.99
N GLN A 315 6.30 -17.16 19.16
CA GLN A 315 6.46 -15.93 19.94
C GLN A 315 7.20 -14.83 19.17
N LEU A 316 8.24 -15.19 18.42
CA LEU A 316 8.95 -14.26 17.54
C LEU A 316 8.06 -13.70 16.44
N SER A 317 7.24 -14.54 15.79
CA SER A 317 6.31 -14.07 14.76
C SER A 317 5.29 -13.07 15.31
N GLN A 318 4.80 -13.27 16.55
CA GLN A 318 3.87 -12.33 17.20
C GLN A 318 4.56 -11.01 17.59
N ALA A 319 5.82 -11.08 18.04
CA ALA A 319 6.61 -9.89 18.36
C ALA A 319 6.86 -9.01 17.13
N VAL A 320 7.11 -9.62 15.96
CA VAL A 320 7.24 -8.89 14.67
C VAL A 320 5.94 -8.16 14.31
N ASP A 321 4.79 -8.79 14.50
CA ASP A 321 3.48 -8.16 14.22
C ASP A 321 3.20 -6.95 15.10
N ASN A 322 3.51 -7.07 16.39
CA ASN A 322 3.35 -5.96 17.34
C ASN A 322 4.27 -4.79 16.99
N LEU A 323 5.54 -5.07 16.69
CA LEU A 323 6.52 -4.06 16.29
C LEU A 323 6.10 -3.35 14.99
N LYS A 324 5.64 -4.11 13.99
CA LYS A 324 5.14 -3.57 12.72
C LYS A 324 3.97 -2.63 12.95
N LYS A 325 2.99 -3.04 13.75
CA LYS A 325 1.80 -2.23 14.05
C LYS A 325 2.17 -0.92 14.75
N GLN A 326 3.11 -0.97 15.69
CA GLN A 326 3.59 0.25 16.37
C GLN A 326 4.40 1.15 15.41
N GLN A 327 5.20 0.57 14.51
CA GLN A 327 5.93 1.30 13.48
C GLN A 327 5.00 2.02 12.49
N GLN A 328 3.89 1.38 12.08
CA GLN A 328 2.86 2.02 11.26
C GLN A 328 2.21 3.21 11.96
N GLN A 329 1.89 3.08 13.24
CA GLN A 329 1.33 4.19 14.03
C GLN A 329 2.32 5.36 14.15
N THR A 330 3.62 5.08 14.32
CA THR A 330 4.66 6.13 14.35
C THR A 330 4.84 6.80 12.99
N GLN A 331 4.68 6.06 11.89
CA GLN A 331 4.68 6.61 10.53
C GLN A 331 3.51 7.57 10.28
N GLU A 332 2.30 7.20 10.71
CA GLU A 332 1.11 8.07 10.61
C GLU A 332 1.29 9.36 11.41
N LYS A 333 1.81 9.28 12.64
CA LYS A 333 2.15 10.46 13.45
C LYS A 333 3.22 11.33 12.78
N THR A 334 4.19 10.71 12.08
CA THR A 334 5.26 11.42 11.36
C THR A 334 4.70 12.21 10.17
N GLN A 335 3.74 11.63 9.44
CA GLN A 335 2.98 12.33 8.40
C GLN A 335 2.19 13.53 8.96
N GLN A 336 1.57 13.36 10.13
CA GLN A 336 0.83 14.42 10.81
C GLN A 336 1.74 15.58 11.24
N ALA A 337 2.93 15.27 11.78
CA ALA A 337 3.92 16.29 12.14
C ALA A 337 4.48 17.04 10.91
N GLN A 338 4.72 16.34 9.79
CA GLN A 338 5.15 16.97 8.54
C GLN A 338 4.10 17.93 8.00
N ALA A 339 2.82 17.54 8.01
CA ALA A 339 1.72 18.40 7.56
C ALA A 339 1.63 19.69 8.40
N MET A 340 1.93 19.62 9.70
CA MET A 340 1.98 20.80 10.58
C MET A 340 3.20 21.68 10.32
N SER A 341 4.36 21.10 10.01
CA SER A 341 5.58 21.84 9.68
C SER A 341 5.46 22.58 8.33
N ASP A 342 4.83 21.95 7.34
CA ASP A 342 4.66 22.52 6.00
C ASP A 342 3.50 23.52 5.90
N LEU A 343 2.59 23.53 6.87
CA LEU A 343 1.39 24.36 6.90
C LEU A 343 1.66 25.84 6.60
N LYS A 344 2.65 26.43 7.29
CA LYS A 344 3.04 27.83 7.10
C LYS A 344 3.50 28.11 5.67
N LYS A 345 4.36 27.24 5.14
CA LYS A 345 4.88 27.34 3.77
C LYS A 345 3.78 27.13 2.73
N GLU A 346 2.84 26.22 2.96
CA GLU A 346 1.72 25.96 2.06
C GLU A 346 0.74 27.16 2.00
N ILE A 347 0.42 27.78 3.15
CA ILE A 347 -0.41 29.00 3.21
C ILE A 347 0.32 30.19 2.55
N GLU A 348 1.62 30.35 2.80
CA GLU A 348 2.42 31.40 2.16
C GLU A 348 2.49 31.23 0.64
N ASN A 349 2.64 29.99 0.16
CA ASN A 349 2.62 29.67 -1.26
C ASN A 349 1.25 29.92 -1.90
N LEU A 350 0.15 29.60 -1.19
CA LEU A 350 -1.21 29.93 -1.62
C LEU A 350 -1.39 31.44 -1.75
N LYS A 351 -0.93 32.23 -0.76
CA LYS A 351 -0.95 33.70 -0.78
C LYS A 351 -0.19 34.25 -1.99
N LYS A 352 1.07 33.84 -2.17
CA LYS A 352 1.91 34.28 -3.31
C LYS A 352 1.29 33.98 -4.67
N ARG A 353 0.65 32.81 -4.81
CA ARG A 353 -0.04 32.44 -6.07
C ARG A 353 -1.33 33.22 -6.27
N GLN A 354 -2.08 33.49 -5.19
CA GLN A 354 -3.28 34.31 -5.24
C GLN A 354 -2.96 35.76 -5.64
N GLU A 355 -1.90 36.35 -5.07
CA GLU A 355 -1.42 37.68 -5.43
C GLU A 355 -0.97 37.78 -6.89
N ARG A 356 -0.33 36.72 -7.42
CA ARG A 356 0.02 36.65 -8.83
C ARG A 356 -1.23 36.61 -9.71
N ALA A 357 -2.21 35.78 -9.34
CA ALA A 357 -3.49 35.74 -10.05
C ALA A 357 -4.20 37.11 -10.00
N SER A 358 -4.12 37.85 -8.89
CA SER A 358 -4.73 39.18 -8.76
C SER A 358 -4.03 40.23 -9.63
N ARG A 359 -2.69 40.15 -9.71
CA ARG A 359 -1.90 41.02 -10.60
C ARG A 359 -2.20 40.76 -12.07
N VAL A 360 -2.30 39.48 -12.45
CA VAL A 360 -2.63 39.06 -13.82
C VAL A 360 -4.04 39.48 -14.21
N MET A 361 -5.02 39.41 -13.29
CA MET A 361 -6.39 39.86 -13.55
C MET A 361 -6.48 41.38 -13.77
N LYS A 362 -5.72 42.18 -13.01
CA LYS A 362 -5.65 43.65 -13.17
C LYS A 362 -5.05 44.11 -14.51
N LEU A 363 -4.27 43.26 -15.16
CA LEU A 363 -3.57 43.56 -16.42
C LEU A 363 -4.34 43.05 -17.66
N SER A 364 -5.50 42.42 -17.46
CA SER A 364 -6.26 41.76 -18.54
C SER A 364 -7.11 42.73 -19.35
N SER A 365 -7.03 42.65 -20.68
CA SER A 365 -8.09 43.09 -21.59
C SER A 365 -9.26 42.07 -21.60
N ASN A 366 -10.43 42.46 -22.11
CA ASN A 366 -11.69 41.67 -22.13
C ASN A 366 -11.64 40.39 -23.01
N ASP A 367 -10.49 39.73 -23.21
CA ASP A 367 -10.37 38.51 -24.02
C ASP A 367 -10.98 37.28 -23.29
N PRO A 368 -12.02 36.63 -23.84
CA PRO A 368 -12.65 35.44 -23.26
C PRO A 368 -11.70 34.25 -23.05
N ARG A 369 -10.63 34.13 -23.85
CA ARG A 369 -9.62 33.06 -23.72
C ARG A 369 -8.78 33.25 -22.47
N PHE A 370 -8.44 34.50 -22.15
CA PHE A 370 -7.68 34.85 -20.96
C PHE A 370 -8.51 34.64 -19.68
N ALA A 371 -9.78 35.07 -19.69
CA ALA A 371 -10.71 34.83 -18.61
C ALA A 371 -10.85 33.34 -18.27
N LYS A 372 -10.95 32.48 -19.30
CA LYS A 372 -11.01 31.01 -19.13
C LYS A 372 -9.71 30.42 -18.57
N ALA A 373 -8.54 30.94 -18.95
CA ALA A 373 -7.26 30.51 -18.40
C ALA A 373 -7.10 30.92 -16.94
N LEU A 374 -7.54 32.15 -16.59
CA LEU A 374 -7.47 32.69 -15.24
C LEU A 374 -8.45 31.98 -14.29
N ALA A 375 -9.65 31.65 -14.76
CA ALA A 375 -10.60 30.83 -14.02
C ALA A 375 -10.07 29.41 -13.74
N ARG A 376 -9.39 28.78 -14.70
CA ARG A 376 -8.71 27.50 -14.48
C ARG A 376 -7.59 27.62 -13.44
N GLY A 377 -6.86 28.74 -13.45
CA GLY A 377 -5.87 29.06 -12.42
C GLY A 377 -6.50 29.17 -11.03
N GLN A 378 -7.61 29.88 -10.91
CA GLN A 378 -8.36 30.05 -9.67
C GLN A 378 -8.97 28.75 -9.15
N LYS A 379 -9.55 27.90 -10.02
CA LYS A 379 -10.01 26.54 -9.65
C LYS A 379 -8.89 25.66 -9.09
N LYS A 380 -7.65 25.80 -9.59
CA LYS A 380 -6.50 25.07 -9.04
C LYS A 380 -6.14 25.58 -7.64
N LEU A 381 -6.19 26.89 -7.42
CA LEU A 381 -5.94 27.49 -6.10
C LEU A 381 -7.01 27.08 -5.08
N ALA A 382 -8.28 27.10 -5.48
CA ALA A 382 -9.39 26.62 -4.66
C ALA A 382 -9.17 25.16 -4.21
N LYS A 383 -8.80 24.27 -5.14
CA LYS A 383 -8.49 22.87 -4.81
C LYS A 383 -7.30 22.72 -3.86
N SER A 384 -6.22 23.49 -4.06
CA SER A 384 -5.07 23.45 -3.16
C SER A 384 -5.41 23.93 -1.74
N ALA A 385 -6.25 24.96 -1.60
CA ALA A 385 -6.72 25.43 -0.31
C ALA A 385 -7.69 24.43 0.37
N ASP A 386 -8.56 23.78 -0.39
CA ASP A 386 -9.50 22.76 0.10
C ASP A 386 -8.78 21.48 0.58
N GLU A 387 -7.77 21.02 -0.16
CA GLU A 387 -6.96 19.87 0.26
C GLU A 387 -6.17 20.16 1.55
N LEU A 388 -5.64 21.37 1.70
CA LEU A 388 -5.00 21.80 2.94
C LEU A 388 -6.00 21.85 4.11
N ALA A 389 -7.21 22.37 3.89
CA ALA A 389 -8.29 22.37 4.88
C ALA A 389 -8.66 20.94 5.33
N LYS A 390 -8.79 20.00 4.40
CA LYS A 390 -9.09 18.59 4.72
C LYS A 390 -7.99 17.93 5.55
N LYS A 391 -6.71 18.18 5.23
CA LYS A 391 -5.58 17.66 6.01
C LYS A 391 -5.62 18.17 7.46
N LEU A 392 -5.88 19.46 7.65
CA LEU A 392 -6.00 20.07 8.98
C LEU A 392 -7.22 19.59 9.76
N LYS A 393 -8.36 19.40 9.08
CA LYS A 393 -9.58 18.88 9.69
C LYS A 393 -9.38 17.46 10.21
N LYS A 394 -8.81 16.57 9.38
CA LYS A 394 -8.43 15.20 9.79
C LYS A 394 -7.46 15.21 10.97
N LEU A 395 -6.54 16.16 11.01
CA LEU A 395 -5.63 16.36 12.12
C LEU A 395 -6.41 16.73 13.40
N SER A 396 -7.29 17.74 13.36
CA SER A 396 -8.11 18.15 14.53
C SER A 396 -9.03 17.05 15.06
N GLU A 397 -9.42 16.10 14.21
CA GLU A 397 -10.32 14.98 14.56
C GLU A 397 -9.57 13.76 15.11
N SER A 398 -8.24 13.73 15.05
CA SER A 398 -7.44 12.57 15.48
C SER A 398 -7.56 12.31 17.00
N PRO A 399 -7.95 11.11 17.45
CA PRO A 399 -8.06 10.77 18.89
C PRO A 399 -6.76 10.99 19.66
N THR A 400 -5.61 10.80 19.01
CA THR A 400 -4.26 11.05 19.55
C THR A 400 -4.02 12.51 19.93
N LEU A 401 -4.65 13.47 19.25
CA LEU A 401 -4.53 14.90 19.54
C LEU A 401 -5.46 15.34 20.68
N LYS A 402 -6.63 14.69 20.81
CA LYS A 402 -7.60 14.99 21.86
C LYS A 402 -7.25 14.38 23.23
N GLU A 403 -6.60 13.22 23.28
CA GLU A 403 -6.36 12.50 24.54
C GLU A 403 -4.89 12.45 25.01
N LYS A 404 -3.89 12.64 24.15
CA LYS A 404 -2.48 12.28 24.49
C LYS A 404 -1.44 13.40 24.38
N LEU A 405 -1.83 14.61 24.00
CA LEU A 405 -0.94 15.77 23.83
C LEU A 405 -1.30 16.98 24.73
N ASN A 406 -2.37 16.91 25.54
CA ASN A 406 -2.76 17.93 26.52
C ASN A 406 -2.81 19.39 26.00
N ASP A 407 -3.23 19.64 24.75
CA ASP A 407 -3.47 21.01 24.26
C ASP A 407 -4.78 21.14 23.46
N PRO A 408 -5.94 21.17 24.14
CA PRO A 408 -7.24 21.37 23.50
C PRO A 408 -7.36 22.73 22.81
N LYS A 409 -6.55 23.73 23.18
CA LYS A 409 -6.52 25.04 22.51
C LYS A 409 -5.88 24.92 21.13
N ALA A 410 -4.77 24.20 20.99
CA ALA A 410 -4.12 24.00 19.71
C ALA A 410 -4.96 23.13 18.75
N ALA A 411 -5.68 22.12 19.25
CA ALA A 411 -6.60 21.33 18.45
C ALA A 411 -7.78 22.15 17.91
N LYS A 412 -8.36 23.03 18.76
CA LYS A 412 -9.41 23.97 18.37
C LYS A 412 -8.90 24.99 17.35
N GLN A 413 -7.68 25.50 17.52
CA GLN A 413 -7.05 26.43 16.57
C GLN A 413 -6.79 25.77 15.20
N ALA A 414 -6.35 24.51 15.16
CA ALA A 414 -6.19 23.78 13.90
C ALA A 414 -7.54 23.54 13.20
N GLU A 415 -8.61 23.26 13.96
CA GLU A 415 -9.98 23.13 13.45
C GLU A 415 -10.51 24.46 12.90
N ASP A 416 -10.28 25.56 13.61
CA ASP A 416 -10.67 26.91 13.19
C ASP A 416 -9.92 27.34 11.93
N LEU A 417 -8.62 27.04 11.84
CA LEU A 417 -7.80 27.27 10.65
C LEU A 417 -8.32 26.46 9.45
N ALA A 418 -8.69 25.19 9.65
CA ALA A 418 -9.27 24.33 8.63
C ALA A 418 -10.60 24.90 8.09
N LYS A 419 -11.51 25.30 9.00
CA LYS A 419 -12.79 25.93 8.64
C LYS A 419 -12.61 27.22 7.84
N GLN A 420 -11.64 28.06 8.23
CA GLN A 420 -11.36 29.30 7.51
C GLN A 420 -10.71 29.07 6.13
N LEU A 421 -9.83 28.08 6.00
CA LEU A 421 -9.26 27.66 4.71
C LEU A 421 -10.33 27.09 3.78
N GLU A 422 -11.25 26.26 4.28
CA GLU A 422 -12.38 25.71 3.50
C GLU A 422 -13.29 26.83 2.98
N LYS A 423 -13.62 27.82 3.84
CA LYS A 423 -14.38 29.02 3.44
C LYS A 423 -13.64 29.82 2.36
N THR A 424 -12.32 29.94 2.49
CA THR A 424 -11.48 30.68 1.52
C THR A 424 -11.38 29.93 0.19
N ALA A 425 -11.31 28.60 0.21
CA ALA A 425 -11.33 27.76 -0.99
C ALA A 425 -12.66 27.89 -1.77
N LYS A 426 -13.81 27.91 -1.09
CA LYS A 426 -15.12 28.14 -1.72
C LYS A 426 -15.19 29.49 -2.43
N LYS A 427 -14.69 30.55 -1.79
CA LYS A 427 -14.58 31.88 -2.41
C LYS A 427 -13.66 31.91 -3.62
N MET A 428 -12.54 31.17 -3.61
CA MET A 428 -11.67 31.04 -4.79
C MET A 428 -12.37 30.33 -5.96
N ASP A 429 -13.21 29.33 -5.69
CA ASP A 429 -14.02 28.65 -6.72
C ASP A 429 -15.13 29.57 -7.26
N GLU A 430 -15.74 30.39 -6.42
CA GLU A 430 -16.68 31.45 -6.84
C GLU A 430 -16.01 32.48 -7.74
N VAL A 431 -14.82 32.97 -7.39
CA VAL A 431 -14.03 33.88 -8.25
C VAL A 431 -13.75 33.22 -9.59
N ALA A 432 -13.43 31.92 -9.62
CA ALA A 432 -13.22 31.22 -10.87
C ALA A 432 -14.48 31.18 -11.75
N LYS A 433 -15.66 30.93 -11.15
CA LYS A 433 -16.96 30.94 -11.86
C LYS A 433 -17.29 32.33 -12.40
N LYS A 434 -17.11 33.39 -11.60
CA LYS A 434 -17.30 34.78 -12.01
C LYS A 434 -16.34 35.22 -13.11
N THR A 435 -15.11 34.70 -13.07
CA THR A 435 -14.12 34.93 -14.13
C THR A 435 -14.55 34.21 -15.42
N GLU A 436 -15.10 32.99 -15.33
CA GLU A 436 -15.64 32.25 -16.49
C GLU A 436 -16.90 32.90 -17.08
N SER A 437 -17.74 33.55 -16.26
CA SER A 437 -18.97 34.24 -16.71
C SER A 437 -18.74 35.68 -17.19
N GLY A 438 -17.50 36.17 -17.20
CA GLY A 438 -17.15 37.53 -17.66
C GLY A 438 -17.38 38.64 -16.63
N GLN A 439 -17.75 38.32 -15.38
CA GLN A 439 -17.95 39.28 -14.29
C GLN A 439 -16.62 39.69 -13.63
N LEU A 440 -15.69 40.24 -14.43
CA LEU A 440 -14.31 40.48 -14.02
C LEU A 440 -14.16 41.48 -12.87
N LYS A 441 -14.99 42.52 -12.79
CA LYS A 441 -14.96 43.50 -11.69
C LYS A 441 -15.30 42.86 -10.34
N GLU A 442 -16.38 42.08 -10.29
CA GLU A 442 -16.77 41.36 -9.07
C GLU A 442 -15.75 40.28 -8.69
N ALA A 443 -15.20 39.57 -9.69
CA ALA A 443 -14.15 38.59 -9.47
C ALA A 443 -12.91 39.24 -8.86
N GLN A 444 -12.52 40.43 -9.34
CA GLN A 444 -11.38 41.20 -8.86
C GLN A 444 -11.56 41.68 -7.41
N GLU A 445 -12.75 42.18 -7.04
CA GLU A 445 -13.06 42.57 -5.66
C GLU A 445 -13.02 41.39 -4.70
N GLN A 446 -13.62 40.26 -5.09
CA GLN A 446 -13.58 39.04 -4.30
C GLN A 446 -12.15 38.49 -4.16
N GLN A 447 -11.32 38.64 -5.19
CA GLN A 447 -9.92 38.22 -5.15
C GLN A 447 -9.09 39.00 -4.13
N GLN A 448 -9.35 40.31 -3.97
CA GLN A 448 -8.72 41.14 -2.93
C GLN A 448 -9.16 40.72 -1.53
N LYS A 449 -10.44 40.41 -1.34
CA LYS A 449 -10.97 39.88 -0.09
C LYS A 449 -10.30 38.55 0.28
N ILE A 450 -10.11 37.64 -0.68
CA ILE A 450 -9.40 36.38 -0.49
C ILE A 450 -7.93 36.61 -0.09
N GLY A 451 -7.25 37.60 -0.70
CA GLY A 451 -5.88 37.96 -0.33
C GLY A 451 -5.76 38.36 1.15
N LYS A 452 -6.66 39.21 1.64
CA LYS A 452 -6.72 39.61 3.07
C LYS A 452 -7.06 38.43 3.99
N GLN A 453 -7.92 37.51 3.55
CA GLN A 453 -8.24 36.30 4.32
C GLN A 453 -7.05 35.35 4.42
N LEU A 454 -6.28 35.15 3.34
CA LEU A 454 -5.05 34.34 3.36
C LEU A 454 -3.98 34.96 4.28
N GLU A 455 -3.94 36.29 4.39
CA GLU A 455 -3.05 36.99 5.31
C GLU A 455 -3.45 36.79 6.78
N SER A 456 -4.76 36.82 7.08
CA SER A 456 -5.28 36.44 8.40
C SER A 456 -4.99 34.97 8.74
N LEU A 457 -5.18 34.07 7.76
CA LEU A 457 -4.85 32.64 7.89
C LEU A 457 -3.36 32.41 8.13
N GLN A 458 -2.48 33.18 7.48
CA GLN A 458 -1.05 33.12 7.71
C GLN A 458 -0.70 33.53 9.14
N LYS A 459 -1.29 34.61 9.66
CA LYS A 459 -1.11 35.04 11.07
C LYS A 459 -1.60 34.00 12.08
N MET A 460 -2.70 33.32 11.79
CA MET A 460 -3.20 32.23 12.64
C MET A 460 -2.29 31.00 12.58
N ALA A 461 -1.73 30.67 11.42
CA ALA A 461 -0.74 29.60 11.28
C ALA A 461 0.61 29.93 11.95
N ASP A 462 0.93 31.23 12.11
CA ASP A 462 2.10 31.73 12.84
C ASP A 462 1.93 31.76 14.36
N ASN A 463 0.81 31.24 14.89
CA ASN A 463 0.54 31.20 16.32
C ASN A 463 1.54 30.31 17.08
N LYS A 464 2.11 30.83 18.18
CA LYS A 464 3.03 30.12 19.08
C LYS A 464 2.49 28.78 19.59
N SER A 465 1.18 28.65 19.78
CA SER A 465 0.55 27.40 20.24
C SER A 465 0.66 26.26 19.21
N LEU A 466 0.47 26.55 17.92
CA LEU A 466 0.59 25.54 16.85
C LEU A 466 2.05 25.14 16.61
N GLN A 467 2.99 26.08 16.77
CA GLN A 467 4.42 25.79 16.73
C GLN A 467 4.84 24.88 17.88
N LYS A 468 4.42 25.20 19.11
CA LYS A 468 4.68 24.39 20.32
C LYS A 468 4.10 22.97 20.18
N LEU A 469 2.91 22.84 19.59
CA LEU A 469 2.32 21.53 19.27
C LEU A 469 3.18 20.74 18.27
N GLY A 470 3.67 21.38 17.22
CA GLY A 470 4.59 20.76 16.26
C GLY A 470 5.88 20.25 16.90
N GLU A 471 6.47 21.03 17.81
CA GLU A 471 7.66 20.66 18.58
C GLU A 471 7.40 19.48 19.53
N GLN A 472 6.28 19.50 20.26
CA GLN A 472 5.88 18.41 21.16
C GLN A 472 5.61 17.10 20.40
N MET A 473 4.96 17.17 19.23
CA MET A 473 4.77 16.00 18.38
C MET A 473 6.11 15.45 17.87
N SER A 474 7.03 16.32 17.44
CA SER A 474 8.35 15.91 16.99
C SER A 474 9.16 15.22 18.10
N ALA A 475 9.15 15.77 19.32
CA ALA A 475 9.85 15.19 20.47
C ALA A 475 9.26 13.82 20.87
N LYS A 476 7.92 13.70 20.87
CA LYS A 476 7.24 12.43 21.13
C LYS A 476 7.51 11.38 20.06
N LEU A 477 7.54 11.79 18.79
CA LEU A 477 7.88 10.93 17.66
C LEU A 477 9.29 10.37 17.75
N GLN A 478 10.27 11.20 18.14
CA GLN A 478 11.64 10.74 18.37
C GLN A 478 11.69 9.69 19.48
N LYS A 479 10.96 9.90 20.58
CA LYS A 479 10.87 8.95 21.70
C LYS A 479 10.19 7.65 21.30
N ASP A 480 9.04 7.73 20.62
CA ASP A 480 8.30 6.57 20.13
C ASP A 480 9.17 5.76 19.14
N GLN A 481 9.88 6.43 18.22
CA GLN A 481 10.77 5.76 17.26
C GLN A 481 12.01 5.12 17.94
N ALA A 482 12.57 5.76 18.97
CA ALA A 482 13.65 5.19 19.77
C ALA A 482 13.22 3.90 20.49
N GLN A 483 12.02 3.89 21.08
CA GLN A 483 11.45 2.70 21.71
C GLN A 483 11.25 1.55 20.71
N LEU A 484 10.86 1.86 19.46
CA LEU A 484 10.73 0.86 18.41
C LEU A 484 12.08 0.30 17.96
N ASN A 485 13.12 1.14 17.92
CA ASN A 485 14.50 0.67 17.69
C ASN A 485 14.97 -0.31 18.78
N ASP A 486 14.69 -0.01 20.04
CA ASP A 486 15.05 -0.91 21.15
C ASP A 486 14.28 -2.24 21.08
N GLN A 487 13.01 -2.20 20.68
CA GLN A 487 12.22 -3.41 20.44
C GLN A 487 12.77 -4.22 19.25
N ALA A 488 13.15 -3.58 18.15
CA ALA A 488 13.78 -4.22 16.99
C ALA A 488 15.09 -4.92 17.38
N LYS A 489 15.94 -4.27 18.18
CA LYS A 489 17.18 -4.84 18.73
C LYS A 489 16.92 -6.05 19.62
N LYS A 490 15.93 -5.97 20.52
CA LYS A 490 15.53 -7.12 21.37
C LYS A 490 15.02 -8.28 20.52
N LEU A 491 14.30 -7.98 19.46
CA LEU A 491 13.73 -8.95 18.55
C LEU A 491 14.81 -9.67 17.72
N GLN A 492 15.85 -8.98 17.24
CA GLN A 492 17.02 -9.61 16.63
C GLN A 492 17.78 -10.52 17.60
N LYS A 493 17.99 -10.08 18.84
CA LYS A 493 18.65 -10.92 19.86
C LYS A 493 17.85 -12.20 20.15
N ALA A 494 16.53 -12.10 20.17
CA ALA A 494 15.66 -13.27 20.33
C ALA A 494 15.69 -14.17 19.08
N LEU A 495 15.71 -13.59 17.88
CA LEU A 495 15.85 -14.32 16.62
C LEU A 495 17.16 -15.11 16.55
N ASP A 496 18.27 -14.50 16.95
CA ASP A 496 19.60 -15.15 16.99
C ASP A 496 19.64 -16.33 17.95
N LYS A 497 18.97 -16.23 19.10
CA LYS A 497 18.86 -17.34 20.05
C LYS A 497 18.07 -18.50 19.46
N VAL A 498 16.95 -18.22 18.79
CA VAL A 498 16.09 -19.26 18.22
C VAL A 498 16.72 -19.89 16.97
N SER A 499 17.40 -19.10 16.13
CA SER A 499 18.08 -19.59 14.92
C SER A 499 19.17 -20.63 15.19
N LYS A 500 19.75 -20.67 16.39
CA LYS A 500 20.76 -21.67 16.76
C LYS A 500 20.19 -23.08 16.91
N ASN A 501 18.88 -23.19 17.16
CA ASN A 501 18.22 -24.46 17.48
C ASN A 501 17.30 -24.97 16.36
N VAL A 502 17.23 -24.27 15.22
CA VAL A 502 16.44 -24.71 14.05
C VAL A 502 17.33 -25.56 13.12
N PRO A 503 16.89 -26.78 12.72
CA PRO A 503 17.70 -27.69 11.90
C PRO A 503 18.04 -27.15 10.49
N GLN A 504 17.10 -26.46 9.83
CA GLN A 504 17.30 -25.81 8.53
C GLN A 504 17.56 -24.32 8.70
N LYS A 505 18.77 -23.86 8.34
CA LYS A 505 19.24 -22.50 8.62
C LYS A 505 18.84 -21.46 7.55
N ASP A 506 18.40 -21.86 6.36
CA ASP A 506 18.29 -20.93 5.23
C ASP A 506 17.15 -19.91 5.40
N ASP A 507 15.95 -20.35 5.79
CA ASP A 507 14.83 -19.44 6.08
C ASP A 507 15.15 -18.53 7.28
N MET A 508 15.91 -19.04 8.26
CA MET A 508 16.32 -18.24 9.43
C MET A 508 17.40 -17.20 9.10
N LYS A 509 18.32 -17.50 8.16
CA LYS A 509 19.30 -16.53 7.63
C LYS A 509 18.60 -15.39 6.90
N GLU A 510 17.60 -15.70 6.07
CA GLU A 510 16.79 -14.67 5.39
C GLU A 510 15.97 -13.87 6.40
N ALA A 511 15.32 -14.51 7.38
CA ALA A 511 14.61 -13.80 8.45
C ALA A 511 15.53 -12.83 9.21
N LYS A 512 16.79 -13.22 9.47
CA LYS A 512 17.79 -12.37 10.12
C LYS A 512 18.20 -11.18 9.26
N LYS A 513 18.49 -11.41 7.98
CA LYS A 513 18.83 -10.35 7.03
C LYS A 513 17.73 -9.27 6.97
N TRP A 514 16.47 -9.68 6.93
CA TRP A 514 15.35 -8.75 6.93
C TRP A 514 15.12 -8.08 8.29
N ALA A 515 15.44 -8.74 9.41
CA ALA A 515 15.45 -8.11 10.73
C ALA A 515 16.51 -7.01 10.83
N ASP A 516 17.71 -7.26 10.32
CA ASP A 516 18.83 -6.31 10.28
C ASP A 516 18.49 -5.10 9.39
N ALA A 517 17.96 -5.36 8.19
CA ALA A 517 17.49 -4.30 7.31
C ALA A 517 16.32 -3.50 7.91
N ALA A 518 15.43 -4.13 8.69
CA ALA A 518 14.34 -3.42 9.37
C ALA A 518 14.90 -2.50 10.46
N GLN A 519 15.80 -2.99 11.32
CA GLN A 519 16.43 -2.21 12.38
C GLN A 519 17.22 -1.02 11.82
N GLU A 520 18.05 -1.24 10.79
CA GLU A 520 18.84 -0.19 10.14
C GLU A 520 17.92 0.94 9.65
N LYS A 521 16.79 0.60 9.02
CA LYS A 521 15.84 1.59 8.52
C LYS A 521 15.09 2.31 9.65
N MET A 522 14.81 1.64 10.76
CA MET A 522 14.24 2.30 11.94
C MET A 522 15.26 3.24 12.64
N GLU A 523 16.55 2.93 12.62
CA GLU A 523 17.62 3.82 13.12
C GLU A 523 17.82 5.02 12.21
N GLU A 524 17.83 4.82 10.89
CA GLU A 524 17.83 5.91 9.92
C GLU A 524 16.59 6.81 10.11
N ALA A 525 15.41 6.22 10.35
CA ALA A 525 14.19 6.98 10.65
C ALA A 525 14.34 7.83 11.92
N GLN A 526 14.89 7.26 12.99
CA GLN A 526 15.14 8.00 14.24
C GLN A 526 16.12 9.16 14.01
N LYS A 527 17.21 8.92 13.26
CA LYS A 527 18.18 9.96 12.91
C LYS A 527 17.53 11.09 12.09
N LYS A 528 16.68 10.74 11.11
CA LYS A 528 15.96 11.73 10.31
C LYS A 528 14.94 12.53 11.12
N LEU A 529 14.27 11.91 12.09
CA LEU A 529 13.44 12.64 13.04
C LEU A 529 14.27 13.58 13.92
N ALA A 530 15.48 13.19 14.34
CA ALA A 530 16.41 14.06 15.07
C ALA A 530 16.88 15.27 14.22
N GLU A 531 17.11 15.05 12.93
CA GLU A 531 17.45 16.09 11.94
C GLU A 531 16.26 16.99 11.55
N LYS A 532 15.06 16.77 12.13
CA LYS A 532 13.80 17.44 11.76
C LYS A 532 13.40 17.25 10.29
N ASP A 533 13.87 16.17 9.66
CA ASP A 533 13.51 15.77 8.30
C ASP A 533 12.46 14.66 8.33
N ALA A 534 11.22 15.04 8.64
CA ALA A 534 10.13 14.07 8.83
C ALA A 534 9.72 13.37 7.52
N LYS A 535 9.97 13.99 6.35
CA LYS A 535 9.75 13.36 5.04
C LYS A 535 10.71 12.19 4.82
N SER A 536 12.01 12.40 4.98
CA SER A 536 12.97 11.30 4.87
C SER A 536 12.74 10.26 5.96
N ALA A 537 12.39 10.69 7.18
CA ALA A 537 12.05 9.75 8.26
C ALA A 537 10.89 8.83 7.85
N GLN A 538 9.81 9.37 7.30
CA GLN A 538 8.66 8.59 6.84
C GLN A 538 9.04 7.53 5.80
N GLU A 539 9.90 7.87 4.83
CA GLU A 539 10.38 6.92 3.82
C GLU A 539 11.17 5.77 4.46
N LYS A 540 11.95 6.05 5.51
CA LYS A 540 12.69 5.03 6.25
C LYS A 540 11.77 4.15 7.10
N GLN A 541 10.75 4.74 7.73
CA GLN A 541 9.73 4.00 8.48
C GLN A 541 8.94 3.04 7.58
N GLU A 542 8.63 3.45 6.34
CA GLU A 542 7.96 2.61 5.35
C GLU A 542 8.79 1.39 4.97
N ARG A 543 10.07 1.61 4.63
CA ARG A 543 11.01 0.51 4.32
C ARG A 543 11.21 -0.44 5.50
N ALA A 544 11.21 0.08 6.73
CA ALA A 544 11.26 -0.77 7.92
C ALA A 544 10.05 -1.69 8.03
N ILE A 545 8.84 -1.20 7.71
CA ILE A 545 7.61 -2.00 7.70
C ILE A 545 7.66 -3.10 6.63
N GLU A 546 8.13 -2.78 5.42
CA GLU A 546 8.32 -3.77 4.35
C GLU A 546 9.30 -4.89 4.76
N ASN A 547 10.41 -4.51 5.40
CA ASN A 547 11.41 -5.46 5.88
C ASN A 547 10.86 -6.36 7.00
N LEU A 548 10.04 -5.83 7.92
CA LEU A 548 9.36 -6.64 8.94
C LEU A 548 8.37 -7.65 8.33
N ASP A 549 7.68 -7.28 7.25
CA ASP A 549 6.80 -8.20 6.53
C ASP A 549 7.56 -9.35 5.85
N ALA A 550 8.69 -9.03 5.21
CA ALA A 550 9.57 -10.04 4.64
C ALA A 550 10.09 -10.99 5.73
N MET A 551 10.60 -10.45 6.84
CA MET A 551 11.04 -11.23 8.01
C MET A 551 9.96 -12.20 8.49
N LYS A 552 8.72 -11.72 8.67
CA LYS A 552 7.59 -12.55 9.12
C LYS A 552 7.29 -13.70 8.15
N SER A 553 7.37 -13.45 6.85
CA SER A 553 7.12 -14.49 5.85
C SER A 553 8.09 -15.66 5.97
N TYR A 554 9.37 -15.41 6.27
CA TYR A 554 10.37 -16.46 6.44
C TYR A 554 10.23 -17.19 7.78
N LEU A 555 9.88 -16.47 8.87
CA LEU A 555 9.57 -17.10 10.16
C LEU A 555 8.41 -18.09 10.06
N LYS A 556 7.35 -17.75 9.31
CA LYS A 556 6.21 -18.65 9.06
C LYS A 556 6.59 -19.89 8.27
N LYS A 557 7.47 -19.76 7.26
CA LYS A 557 7.99 -20.90 6.49
C LYS A 557 8.79 -21.86 7.37
N SER A 558 9.66 -21.32 8.22
CA SER A 558 10.44 -22.08 9.19
C SER A 558 9.54 -22.82 10.20
N LEU A 559 8.51 -22.14 10.72
CA LEU A 559 7.53 -22.73 11.63
C LEU A 559 6.71 -23.86 10.99
N ALA A 560 6.32 -23.72 9.73
CA ALA A 560 5.56 -24.76 9.01
C ALA A 560 6.40 -26.03 8.81
N LYS A 561 7.67 -25.88 8.38
CA LYS A 561 8.58 -27.01 8.16
C LYS A 561 8.91 -27.79 9.45
N MET A 562 8.99 -27.11 10.59
CA MET A 562 9.21 -27.74 11.89
C MET A 562 8.01 -28.57 12.39
N LYS A 563 6.80 -28.28 11.92
CA LYS A 563 5.58 -29.01 12.30
C LYS A 563 5.37 -30.33 11.54
N ASP A 564 6.13 -30.58 10.48
CA ASP A 564 5.98 -31.74 9.58
C ASP A 564 7.03 -32.87 9.77
N THR A 565 7.79 -32.89 10.87
CA THR A 565 8.78 -33.96 11.13
C THR A 565 8.20 -35.13 11.97
N PRO A 566 8.27 -36.41 11.54
CA PRO A 566 7.68 -37.55 12.28
C PRO A 566 8.56 -38.07 13.44
N GLN A 567 7.97 -38.42 14.60
CA GLN A 567 8.69 -38.94 15.79
C GLN A 567 8.11 -40.25 16.39
N SER A 568 8.98 -41.28 16.31
CA SER A 568 9.21 -42.54 17.06
C SER A 568 8.11 -43.45 17.66
N ASP A 569 8.13 -44.72 17.21
CA ASP A 569 7.36 -45.86 17.74
C ASP A 569 7.78 -46.34 19.14
N MET A 570 8.93 -45.92 19.66
CA MET A 570 9.45 -46.37 20.96
C MET A 570 8.80 -45.62 22.15
N GLN A 571 8.49 -44.33 21.99
CA GLN A 571 7.73 -43.55 22.98
C GLN A 571 6.30 -44.09 23.16
N ARG A 572 5.69 -44.62 22.08
CA ARG A 572 4.38 -45.28 22.16
C ARG A 572 4.41 -46.53 23.02
N LYS A 573 5.48 -47.34 22.95
CA LYS A 573 5.63 -48.56 23.76
C LYS A 573 5.90 -48.25 25.24
N LEU A 574 6.77 -47.28 25.54
CA LEU A 574 7.07 -46.87 26.92
C LEU A 574 5.85 -46.23 27.60
N ALA A 575 5.17 -45.30 26.91
CA ALA A 575 3.95 -44.67 27.41
C ALA A 575 2.81 -45.68 27.57
N ALA A 576 2.71 -46.69 26.70
CA ALA A 576 1.69 -47.74 26.83
C ALA A 576 1.90 -48.61 28.08
N VAL A 577 3.13 -49.00 28.42
CA VAL A 577 3.42 -49.80 29.63
C VAL A 577 3.28 -48.94 30.90
N GLN A 578 3.78 -47.70 30.89
CA GLN A 578 3.62 -46.77 32.01
C GLN A 578 2.16 -46.40 32.24
N LYS A 579 1.37 -46.19 31.19
CA LYS A 579 -0.07 -45.94 31.28
C LYS A 579 -0.84 -47.17 31.76
N LYS A 580 -0.44 -48.39 31.37
CA LYS A 580 -1.05 -49.63 31.90
C LYS A 580 -0.78 -49.79 33.40
N ILE A 581 0.46 -49.55 33.84
CA ILE A 581 0.82 -49.60 35.27
C ILE A 581 0.09 -48.48 36.03
N ALA A 582 0.11 -47.24 35.53
CA ALA A 582 -0.56 -46.10 36.16
C ALA A 582 -2.08 -46.30 36.26
N ASN A 583 -2.73 -46.80 35.21
CA ASN A 583 -4.17 -47.09 35.23
C ASN A 583 -4.49 -48.22 36.21
N ARG A 584 -3.65 -49.25 36.31
CA ARG A 584 -3.86 -50.37 37.24
C ARG A 584 -3.60 -49.96 38.69
N MET A 585 -2.60 -49.10 38.92
CA MET A 585 -2.29 -48.47 40.20
C MET A 585 -3.36 -47.48 40.64
N GLN A 586 -3.90 -46.69 39.72
CA GLN A 586 -5.01 -45.78 40.01
C GLN A 586 -6.25 -46.59 40.37
N LYS A 587 -6.60 -47.63 39.60
CA LYS A 587 -7.70 -48.54 39.94
C LYS A 587 -7.49 -49.24 41.29
N LEU A 588 -6.27 -49.68 41.60
CA LEU A 588 -5.95 -50.30 42.89
C LEU A 588 -5.93 -49.29 44.04
N GLY A 589 -5.49 -48.06 43.81
CA GLY A 589 -5.49 -46.96 44.77
C GLY A 589 -6.90 -46.43 45.07
N GLU A 590 -7.77 -46.38 44.05
CA GLU A 590 -9.19 -46.09 44.21
C GLU A 590 -9.88 -47.22 44.97
N LYS A 591 -9.62 -48.49 44.62
CA LYS A 591 -10.11 -49.66 45.40
C LYS A 591 -9.64 -49.60 46.87
N ALA A 592 -8.36 -49.34 47.12
CA ALA A 592 -7.80 -49.25 48.48
C ALA A 592 -8.37 -48.11 49.31
N LYS A 593 -8.61 -46.94 48.69
CA LYS A 593 -9.28 -45.80 49.34
C LYS A 593 -10.76 -46.10 49.64
N SER A 594 -11.43 -46.83 48.74
CA SER A 594 -12.86 -47.16 48.89
C SER A 594 -13.16 -48.32 49.84
N GLN A 595 -12.20 -49.23 50.09
CA GLN A 595 -12.41 -50.46 50.85
C GLN A 595 -11.62 -50.53 52.17
N GLN A 596 -11.02 -49.42 52.64
CA GLN A 596 -10.23 -49.34 53.88
C GLN A 596 -9.26 -50.52 54.07
N MET A 597 -8.41 -50.81 53.08
CA MET A 597 -7.47 -51.93 53.15
C MET A 597 -6.09 -51.46 53.62
N PRO A 598 -5.72 -51.69 54.89
CA PRO A 598 -4.48 -51.17 55.47
C PRO A 598 -3.23 -51.73 54.79
N GLU A 599 -3.27 -52.98 54.31
CA GLU A 599 -2.14 -53.64 53.64
C GLU A 599 -1.72 -52.93 52.33
N MET A 600 -2.63 -52.19 51.69
CA MET A 600 -2.34 -51.48 50.44
C MET A 600 -1.86 -50.03 50.65
N LYS A 601 -2.16 -49.44 51.81
CA LYS A 601 -1.90 -48.02 52.10
C LYS A 601 -0.40 -47.72 52.08
N ASP A 602 0.41 -48.61 52.66
CA ASP A 602 1.86 -48.43 52.73
C ASP A 602 2.54 -48.61 51.37
N ILE A 603 2.04 -49.54 50.55
CA ILE A 603 2.51 -49.73 49.17
C ILE A 603 2.23 -48.46 48.34
N LEU A 604 1.02 -47.91 48.45
CA LEU A 604 0.64 -46.68 47.73
C LEU A 604 1.46 -45.46 48.17
N ASN A 605 1.76 -45.34 49.46
CA ASN A 605 2.54 -44.24 49.99
C ASN A 605 3.99 -44.28 49.50
N GLU A 606 4.63 -45.45 49.47
CA GLU A 606 5.99 -45.59 48.90
C GLU A 606 6.00 -45.32 47.38
N MET A 607 4.96 -45.76 46.67
CA MET A 607 4.85 -45.52 45.23
C MET A 607 4.56 -44.04 44.90
N ASN A 608 3.77 -43.35 45.72
CA ASN A 608 3.55 -41.91 45.59
C ASN A 608 4.82 -41.12 45.91
N LYS A 609 5.60 -41.54 46.92
CA LYS A 609 6.94 -40.99 47.16
C LYS A 609 7.82 -41.17 45.90
N ALA A 610 7.85 -42.36 45.30
CA ALA A 610 8.59 -42.57 44.06
C ALA A 610 8.12 -41.66 42.90
N ALA A 611 6.81 -41.45 42.76
CA ALA A 611 6.25 -40.56 41.75
C ALA A 611 6.55 -39.07 42.00
N GLN A 612 6.55 -38.62 43.25
CA GLN A 612 6.94 -37.27 43.64
C GLN A 612 8.43 -37.02 43.40
N GLN A 613 9.29 -37.97 43.77
CA GLN A 613 10.74 -37.92 43.50
C GLN A 613 11.02 -37.89 41.99
N THR A 614 10.14 -38.48 41.16
CA THR A 614 10.20 -38.38 39.69
C THR A 614 9.95 -36.96 39.20
N LYS A 615 8.98 -36.24 39.77
CA LYS A 615 8.69 -34.84 39.43
C LYS A 615 9.80 -33.90 39.90
N GLN A 616 10.52 -34.27 40.95
CA GLN A 616 11.64 -33.51 41.52
C GLN A 616 13.00 -33.83 40.86
N GLY A 617 13.05 -34.74 39.88
CA GLY A 617 14.25 -35.02 39.10
C GLY A 617 15.32 -35.88 39.77
N ASN A 618 15.11 -36.38 41.00
CA ASN A 618 16.12 -37.11 41.75
C ASN A 618 16.04 -38.63 41.49
N GLN A 619 16.86 -39.13 40.55
CA GLN A 619 16.76 -40.50 40.03
C GLN A 619 17.07 -41.60 41.07
N GLU A 620 18.07 -41.41 41.94
CA GLU A 620 18.45 -42.42 42.94
C GLU A 620 17.37 -42.62 44.00
N LYS A 621 16.83 -41.52 44.55
CA LYS A 621 15.73 -41.57 45.52
C LYS A 621 14.47 -42.18 44.93
N ARG A 622 14.24 -42.00 43.63
CA ARG A 622 13.15 -42.66 42.91
C ARG A 622 13.35 -44.18 42.83
N ILE A 623 14.56 -44.66 42.55
CA ILE A 623 14.86 -46.09 42.43
C ILE A 623 14.73 -46.77 43.80
N ALA A 624 15.26 -46.15 44.87
CA ALA A 624 15.13 -46.64 46.24
C ALA A 624 13.66 -46.76 46.68
N ALA A 625 12.84 -45.74 46.41
CA ALA A 625 11.40 -45.76 46.70
C ALA A 625 10.64 -46.84 45.88
N GLN A 626 11.04 -47.10 44.63
CA GLN A 626 10.46 -48.17 43.82
C GLN A 626 10.79 -49.58 44.36
N LYS A 627 12.00 -49.78 44.88
CA LYS A 627 12.43 -51.06 45.47
C LYS A 627 11.71 -51.35 46.80
N SER A 628 11.58 -50.33 47.65
CA SER A 628 10.81 -50.40 48.91
C SER A 628 9.33 -50.75 48.66
N ALA A 629 8.71 -50.12 47.67
CA ALA A 629 7.33 -50.44 47.27
C ALA A 629 7.15 -51.90 46.83
N SER A 630 8.12 -52.46 46.09
CA SER A 630 8.08 -53.86 45.65
C SER A 630 8.19 -54.85 46.81
N GLN A 631 9.01 -54.56 47.82
CA GLN A 631 9.15 -55.42 49.01
C GLN A 631 7.86 -55.43 49.85
N LYS A 632 7.26 -54.26 50.08
CA LYS A 632 5.96 -54.15 50.79
C LYS A 632 4.83 -54.85 50.04
N MET A 633 4.89 -54.87 48.70
CA MET A 633 3.94 -55.61 47.87
C MET A 633 4.02 -57.12 48.09
N GLN A 634 5.22 -57.69 48.13
CA GLN A 634 5.42 -59.12 48.37
C GLN A 634 4.93 -59.56 49.76
N GLN A 635 5.20 -58.77 50.80
CA GLN A 635 4.74 -59.06 52.17
C GLN A 635 3.21 -59.09 52.29
N SER A 636 2.53 -58.22 51.55
CA SER A 636 1.06 -58.14 51.54
C SER A 636 0.41 -59.33 50.82
N ILE A 637 1.04 -59.83 49.74
CA ILE A 637 0.63 -61.05 49.05
C ILE A 637 0.65 -62.26 50.00
N ASN A 638 1.72 -62.42 50.79
CA ASN A 638 1.86 -63.54 51.72
C ASN A 638 0.82 -63.49 52.86
N LYS A 639 0.51 -62.30 53.39
CA LYS A 639 -0.52 -62.12 54.43
C LYS A 639 -1.93 -62.50 53.94
N LEU A 640 -2.28 -62.13 52.71
CA LEU A 640 -3.58 -62.44 52.11
C LEU A 640 -3.75 -63.96 51.86
N GLN A 641 -2.69 -64.65 51.46
CA GLN A 641 -2.70 -66.12 51.30
C GLN A 641 -3.01 -66.84 52.63
N LYS A 642 -2.44 -66.37 53.75
CA LYS A 642 -2.70 -66.95 55.09
C LYS A 642 -4.14 -66.72 55.57
N LYS A 643 -4.75 -65.58 55.22
CA LYS A 643 -6.14 -65.25 55.60
C LYS A 643 -7.17 -66.16 54.91
N LEU A 644 -6.89 -66.60 53.68
CA LEU A 644 -7.77 -67.48 52.89
C LEU A 644 -7.69 -68.96 53.31
N ALA A 645 -6.76 -69.34 54.19
CA ALA A 645 -6.54 -70.72 54.63
C ALA A 645 -7.21 -71.09 55.98
N GLN A 646 -7.96 -70.19 56.63
CA GLN A 646 -8.55 -70.43 57.97
C GLN A 646 -9.89 -71.20 57.91
N GLU A 647 -9.86 -72.53 58.05
CA GLU A 647 -11.04 -73.40 57.86
C GLU A 647 -12.15 -73.26 58.93
N GLY A 648 -11.81 -73.00 60.20
CA GLY A 648 -12.80 -72.88 61.28
C GLY A 648 -13.82 -71.74 61.11
N LYS A 649 -13.42 -70.62 60.50
CA LYS A 649 -14.31 -69.46 60.27
C LYS A 649 -15.32 -69.70 59.14
N MET A 650 -15.06 -70.65 58.25
CA MET A 650 -15.97 -70.99 57.16
C MET A 650 -17.18 -71.81 57.63
N GLN A 651 -16.99 -72.71 58.60
CA GLN A 651 -18.09 -73.50 59.16
C GLN A 651 -19.08 -72.65 59.98
N GLU A 652 -18.58 -71.64 60.70
CA GLU A 652 -19.40 -70.71 61.47
C GLU A 652 -20.29 -69.84 60.57
N LEU A 653 -19.76 -69.41 59.42
CA LEU A 653 -20.49 -68.60 58.43
C LEU A 653 -21.65 -69.39 57.80
N GLN A 654 -21.47 -70.69 57.58
CA GLN A 654 -22.54 -71.57 57.08
C GLN A 654 -23.68 -71.77 58.08
N LYS A 655 -23.37 -71.86 59.38
CA LYS A 655 -24.39 -71.95 60.44
C LYS A 655 -25.21 -70.66 60.55
N GLN A 656 -24.55 -69.51 60.45
CA GLN A 656 -25.22 -68.19 60.45
C GLN A 656 -26.17 -68.02 59.25
N GLN A 657 -25.78 -68.49 58.05
CA GLN A 657 -26.62 -68.41 56.84
C GLN A 657 -27.89 -69.27 56.95
N LYS A 658 -27.84 -70.43 57.62
CA LYS A 658 -29.00 -71.32 57.83
C LYS A 658 -30.06 -70.69 58.74
N ASN A 659 -29.63 -70.08 59.86
CA ASN A 659 -30.55 -69.50 60.84
C ASN A 659 -31.38 -68.33 60.25
N ILE A 660 -30.79 -67.57 59.32
CA ILE A 660 -31.48 -66.46 58.63
C ILE A 660 -32.53 -66.99 57.65
N GLU A 661 -32.23 -68.10 56.97
CA GLU A 661 -33.16 -68.77 56.07
C GLU A 661 -34.43 -69.23 56.81
N ASP A 662 -34.26 -69.82 58.00
CA ASP A 662 -35.37 -70.27 58.84
C ASP A 662 -36.25 -69.09 59.32
N GLN A 663 -35.66 -67.94 59.67
CA GLN A 663 -36.40 -66.73 60.06
C GLN A 663 -37.20 -66.11 58.90
N ALA A 664 -36.64 -66.11 57.69
CA ALA A 664 -37.34 -65.67 56.49
C ALA A 664 -38.53 -66.58 56.15
N LYS A 665 -38.43 -67.88 56.43
CA LYS A 665 -39.47 -68.87 56.18
C LYS A 665 -40.73 -68.64 57.01
N GLU A 666 -40.56 -68.25 58.27
CA GLU A 666 -41.68 -67.92 59.17
C GLU A 666 -42.38 -66.59 58.78
N LEU A 667 -41.63 -65.58 58.33
CA LEU A 667 -42.23 -64.33 57.82
C LEU A 667 -43.04 -64.54 56.53
N ALA A 668 -42.53 -65.36 55.61
CA ALA A 668 -43.24 -65.68 54.37
C ALA A 668 -44.60 -66.36 54.63
N LYS A 669 -44.68 -67.26 55.63
CA LYS A 669 -45.93 -67.90 56.04
C LYS A 669 -46.94 -66.90 56.61
N LYS A 670 -46.50 -65.97 57.46
CA LYS A 670 -47.38 -64.95 58.07
C LYS A 670 -48.02 -64.02 57.04
N TRP A 671 -47.33 -63.70 55.95
CA TRP A 671 -47.84 -62.75 54.94
C TRP A 671 -48.58 -63.41 53.77
N GLN A 672 -48.64 -64.74 53.74
CA GLN A 672 -49.17 -65.47 52.60
C GLN A 672 -50.68 -65.25 52.37
N LYS A 673 -51.46 -64.96 53.41
CA LYS A 673 -52.91 -64.66 53.30
C LYS A 673 -53.22 -63.19 52.97
N ASN A 674 -52.43 -62.24 53.47
CA ASN A 674 -52.79 -60.80 53.45
C ASN A 674 -51.97 -59.96 52.46
N ASP A 675 -50.77 -60.40 52.07
CA ASP A 675 -49.91 -59.69 51.12
C ASP A 675 -49.13 -60.68 50.23
N PRO A 676 -49.80 -61.34 49.26
CA PRO A 676 -49.25 -62.48 48.52
C PRO A 676 -47.98 -62.14 47.74
N LYS A 677 -47.91 -60.91 47.22
CA LYS A 677 -46.76 -60.41 46.45
C LYS A 677 -45.53 -60.21 47.33
N LEU A 678 -45.71 -59.77 48.57
CA LEU A 678 -44.62 -59.63 49.55
C LEU A 678 -44.14 -61.01 50.02
N ALA A 679 -45.05 -61.96 50.22
CA ALA A 679 -44.70 -63.33 50.59
C ALA A 679 -43.90 -64.06 49.49
N ASP A 680 -44.23 -63.87 48.21
CA ASP A 680 -43.50 -64.46 47.07
C ASP A 680 -42.05 -63.95 46.97
N ASN A 681 -41.84 -62.66 47.24
CA ASN A 681 -40.51 -62.05 47.23
C ASN A 681 -39.59 -62.61 48.34
N ILE A 682 -40.13 -62.92 49.51
CA ILE A 682 -39.36 -63.57 50.59
C ILE A 682 -38.95 -64.99 50.21
N LYS A 683 -39.83 -65.74 49.53
CA LYS A 683 -39.51 -67.11 49.06
C LYS A 683 -38.34 -67.13 48.08
N LYS A 684 -38.30 -66.19 47.14
CA LYS A 684 -37.18 -66.02 46.20
C LYS A 684 -35.87 -65.64 46.90
N ALA A 685 -35.94 -64.89 48.00
CA ALA A 685 -34.75 -64.58 48.78
C ALA A 685 -34.19 -65.83 49.50
N MET A 686 -35.06 -66.66 50.07
CA MET A 686 -34.67 -67.90 50.77
C MET A 686 -33.92 -68.88 49.87
N GLU A 687 -34.42 -69.12 48.65
CA GLU A 687 -33.78 -70.03 47.69
C GLU A 687 -32.33 -69.61 47.38
N LYS A 688 -32.06 -68.29 47.35
CA LYS A 688 -30.70 -67.77 47.12
C LYS A 688 -29.84 -67.83 48.38
N MET A 689 -30.41 -67.75 49.57
CA MET A 689 -29.70 -67.99 50.84
C MET A 689 -29.21 -69.43 50.97
N GLU A 690 -30.06 -70.41 50.61
CA GLU A 690 -29.71 -71.83 50.65
C GLU A 690 -28.56 -72.14 49.68
N ASN A 691 -28.65 -71.64 48.46
CA ASN A 691 -27.61 -71.81 47.44
C ASN A 691 -26.30 -71.12 47.84
N ALA A 692 -26.35 -69.96 48.49
CA ALA A 692 -25.16 -69.31 49.01
C ALA A 692 -24.45 -70.17 50.06
N ARG A 693 -25.21 -70.76 50.99
CA ARG A 693 -24.67 -71.64 52.03
C ARG A 693 -23.92 -72.84 51.44
N LYS A 694 -24.43 -73.45 50.36
CA LYS A 694 -23.79 -74.57 49.65
C LYS A 694 -22.47 -74.16 48.99
N GLU A 695 -22.41 -72.98 48.38
CA GLU A 695 -21.20 -72.51 47.71
C GLU A 695 -20.10 -72.05 48.68
N ILE A 696 -20.47 -71.55 49.87
CA ILE A 696 -19.51 -71.29 50.96
C ILE A 696 -18.82 -72.60 51.39
N ALA A 697 -19.50 -73.74 51.36
CA ALA A 697 -18.91 -75.04 51.69
C ALA A 697 -17.89 -75.55 50.67
N LYS A 698 -18.06 -75.18 49.40
CA LYS A 698 -17.13 -75.51 48.33
C LYS A 698 -15.94 -74.56 48.22
N LYS A 699 -15.85 -73.55 49.09
CA LYS A 699 -14.88 -72.44 49.02
C LYS A 699 -14.98 -71.62 47.71
N ASP A 700 -16.13 -71.66 47.02
CA ASP A 700 -16.43 -70.79 45.86
C ASP A 700 -17.06 -69.48 46.36
N PHE A 701 -16.21 -68.62 46.92
CA PHE A 701 -16.63 -67.31 47.44
C PHE A 701 -17.22 -66.37 46.37
N PRO A 702 -16.76 -66.36 45.11
CA PRO A 702 -17.40 -65.61 44.05
C PRO A 702 -18.86 -66.00 43.80
N GLN A 703 -19.17 -67.30 43.75
CA GLN A 703 -20.52 -67.78 43.52
C GLN A 703 -21.39 -67.68 44.78
N ALA A 704 -20.81 -67.91 45.97
CA ALA A 704 -21.45 -67.66 47.26
C ALA A 704 -21.86 -66.18 47.41
N ASP A 705 -20.95 -65.25 47.12
CA ASP A 705 -21.19 -63.80 47.15
C ASP A 705 -22.31 -63.40 46.17
N LYS A 706 -22.33 -64.02 44.99
CA LYS A 706 -23.39 -63.78 44.00
C LYS A 706 -24.75 -64.22 44.53
N ASN A 707 -24.84 -65.36 45.20
CA ASN A 707 -26.08 -65.87 45.76
C ASN A 707 -26.52 -65.09 47.01
N THR A 708 -25.61 -64.69 47.91
CA THR A 708 -25.95 -63.83 49.06
C THR A 708 -26.36 -62.43 48.63
N LYS A 709 -25.72 -61.85 47.61
CA LYS A 709 -26.11 -60.56 47.02
C LYS A 709 -27.46 -60.62 46.32
N LYS A 710 -27.78 -61.71 45.62
CA LYS A 710 -29.12 -61.92 45.05
C LYS A 710 -30.20 -62.07 46.13
N ALA A 711 -29.90 -62.78 47.22
CA ALA A 711 -30.80 -62.85 48.37
C ALA A 711 -31.02 -61.46 48.99
N LEU A 712 -29.95 -60.67 49.14
CA LEU A 712 -30.02 -59.29 49.60
C LEU A 712 -30.81 -58.39 48.66
N GLU A 713 -30.59 -58.51 47.36
CA GLU A 713 -31.28 -57.74 46.34
C GLU A 713 -32.78 -57.98 46.41
N ASN A 714 -33.21 -59.24 46.53
CA ASN A 714 -34.62 -59.58 46.70
C ASN A 714 -35.22 -58.96 47.98
N LEU A 715 -34.48 -58.96 49.10
CA LEU A 715 -34.92 -58.32 50.36
C LEU A 715 -34.87 -56.79 50.32
N GLN A 716 -33.89 -56.19 49.62
CA GLN A 716 -33.74 -54.75 49.45
C GLN A 716 -34.79 -54.19 48.50
N ASN A 717 -35.12 -54.90 47.43
CA ASN A 717 -36.21 -54.53 46.53
C ASN A 717 -37.53 -54.53 47.30
N MET A 718 -37.76 -55.53 48.15
CA MET A 718 -38.92 -55.55 49.03
C MET A 718 -38.94 -54.37 50.02
N LYS A 719 -37.80 -54.00 50.63
CA LYS A 719 -37.69 -52.80 51.48
C LYS A 719 -37.91 -51.51 50.68
N LYS A 720 -37.37 -51.42 49.47
CA LYS A 720 -37.47 -50.26 48.59
C LYS A 720 -38.90 -50.05 48.12
N ASP A 721 -39.63 -51.12 47.79
CA ASP A 721 -41.05 -51.06 47.48
C ASP A 721 -41.84 -50.48 48.67
N LEU A 722 -41.55 -50.92 49.90
CA LEU A 722 -42.15 -50.38 51.13
C LEU A 722 -41.73 -48.91 51.42
N GLN A 723 -40.47 -48.53 51.15
CA GLN A 723 -39.96 -47.16 51.32
C GLN A 723 -40.49 -46.18 50.27
N GLN A 724 -40.64 -46.65 49.03
CA GLN A 724 -41.21 -45.87 47.93
C GLN A 724 -42.69 -45.57 48.20
N MET A 725 -43.42 -46.52 48.80
CA MET A 725 -44.76 -46.29 49.33
C MET A 725 -44.81 -45.21 50.44
N MET A 726 -43.74 -45.00 51.22
CA MET A 726 -43.67 -43.97 52.28
C MET A 726 -43.06 -42.62 51.86
N ALA A 727 -42.16 -42.58 50.90
CA ALA A 727 -41.51 -41.34 50.43
C ALA A 727 -42.41 -40.54 49.47
N ASN A 728 -43.27 -41.22 48.72
CA ASN A 728 -44.19 -40.61 47.77
C ASN A 728 -45.24 -39.68 48.44
N THR A 729 -45.53 -39.87 49.73
CA THR A 729 -46.54 -39.08 50.45
C THR A 729 -46.03 -37.71 50.93
N LYS A 730 -44.81 -37.60 51.49
CA LYS A 730 -44.24 -36.31 51.98
C LYS A 730 -43.69 -35.40 50.89
N LYS A 731 -43.09 -35.98 49.85
CA LYS A 731 -42.57 -35.20 48.70
C LYS A 731 -43.70 -34.54 47.90
N SER A 732 -44.87 -35.19 47.86
CA SER A 732 -46.06 -34.69 47.18
C SER A 732 -46.59 -33.36 47.75
N ASP A 733 -46.40 -33.04 49.03
CA ASP A 733 -46.90 -31.78 49.62
C ASP A 733 -46.04 -30.57 49.26
N LEU A 734 -44.71 -30.70 49.35
CA LEU A 734 -43.77 -29.62 49.02
C LEU A 734 -43.77 -29.30 47.52
N ASP A 735 -43.86 -30.34 46.67
CA ASP A 735 -43.95 -30.17 45.21
C ASP A 735 -45.23 -29.43 44.81
N MET A 736 -46.34 -29.62 45.54
CA MET A 736 -47.62 -28.95 45.29
C MET A 736 -47.56 -27.45 45.61
N GLN A 737 -46.87 -27.05 46.69
CA GLN A 737 -46.69 -25.65 47.08
C GLN A 737 -45.82 -24.88 46.06
N MET A 738 -44.65 -25.40 45.72
CA MET A 738 -43.75 -24.75 44.75
C MET A 738 -44.40 -24.60 43.36
N ALA A 739 -45.18 -25.61 42.94
CA ALA A 739 -45.90 -25.56 41.68
C ALA A 739 -47.02 -24.51 41.68
N GLN A 740 -47.70 -24.30 42.81
CA GLN A 740 -48.75 -23.30 42.95
C GLN A 740 -48.20 -21.86 42.92
N GLU A 741 -47.03 -21.63 43.52
CA GLU A 741 -46.32 -20.34 43.51
C GLU A 741 -45.80 -19.97 42.10
N ASP A 742 -45.24 -20.93 41.35
CA ASP A 742 -44.81 -20.72 39.96
C ASP A 742 -45.98 -20.31 39.06
N LEU A 743 -47.17 -20.89 39.28
CA LEU A 743 -48.38 -20.51 38.54
C LEU A 743 -48.85 -19.10 38.86
N GLU A 744 -48.81 -18.68 40.12
CA GLU A 744 -49.16 -17.31 40.50
C GLU A 744 -48.26 -16.29 39.79
N ASN A 745 -46.95 -16.52 39.81
CA ASN A 745 -45.97 -15.63 39.17
C ASN A 745 -46.18 -15.52 37.65
N LYS A 746 -46.52 -16.65 37.00
CA LYS A 746 -46.88 -16.66 35.57
C LYS A 746 -48.16 -15.89 35.29
N ALA A 747 -49.19 -16.05 36.13
CA ALA A 747 -50.43 -15.31 36.00
C ALA A 747 -50.22 -13.79 36.14
N ARG A 748 -49.37 -13.34 37.09
CA ARG A 748 -49.01 -11.92 37.24
C ARG A 748 -48.31 -11.35 36.00
N LYS A 749 -47.33 -12.08 35.48
CA LYS A 749 -46.60 -11.67 34.27
C LYS A 749 -47.55 -11.57 33.07
N MET A 750 -48.44 -12.55 32.92
CA MET A 750 -49.43 -12.58 31.86
C MET A 750 -50.41 -11.39 31.94
N ALA A 751 -50.83 -11.00 33.14
CA ALA A 751 -51.61 -9.78 33.31
C ALA A 751 -50.84 -8.54 32.82
N SER A 752 -49.55 -8.39 33.16
CA SER A 752 -48.74 -7.26 32.67
C SER A 752 -48.61 -7.23 31.14
N ASP A 753 -48.44 -8.40 30.50
CA ASP A 753 -48.36 -8.50 29.05
C ASP A 753 -49.69 -8.14 28.36
N LEU A 754 -50.82 -8.58 28.93
CA LEU A 754 -52.17 -8.23 28.44
C LEU A 754 -52.47 -6.73 28.58
N GLN A 755 -52.00 -6.08 29.64
CA GLN A 755 -52.13 -4.64 29.83
C GLN A 755 -51.43 -3.86 28.71
N ARG A 756 -50.17 -4.21 28.40
CA ARG A 756 -49.42 -3.58 27.30
C ARG A 756 -50.05 -3.79 25.93
N MET A 757 -50.69 -4.95 25.71
CA MET A 757 -51.43 -5.20 24.48
C MET A 757 -52.68 -4.34 24.37
N SER A 758 -53.43 -4.19 25.46
CA SER A 758 -54.64 -3.35 25.50
C SER A 758 -54.35 -1.89 25.15
N GLU A 759 -53.17 -1.38 25.52
CA GLU A 759 -52.73 -0.01 25.20
C GLU A 759 -52.48 0.21 23.70
N LYS A 760 -52.09 -0.85 22.97
CA LYS A 760 -51.73 -0.77 21.53
C LYS A 760 -52.90 -1.03 20.60
N GLU A 761 -53.85 -1.85 21.01
CA GLU A 761 -54.98 -2.25 20.18
C GLU A 761 -56.12 -1.21 20.19
N LYS A 762 -56.93 -1.18 19.14
CA LYS A 762 -58.09 -0.27 19.01
C LYS A 762 -59.40 -1.04 18.80
N GLY A 763 -60.53 -0.39 19.08
CA GLY A 763 -61.87 -0.93 18.81
C GLY A 763 -62.23 -2.15 19.66
N GLU A 764 -62.93 -3.13 19.08
CA GLU A 764 -63.40 -4.33 19.78
C GLU A 764 -62.25 -5.21 20.34
N LEU A 765 -61.10 -5.23 19.67
CA LEU A 765 -59.95 -6.04 20.10
C LEU A 765 -59.38 -5.55 21.44
N LYS A 766 -59.35 -4.22 21.65
CA LYS A 766 -58.98 -3.62 22.95
C LYS A 766 -59.93 -4.07 24.06
N LYS A 767 -61.24 -4.06 23.82
CA LYS A 767 -62.25 -4.49 24.80
C LYS A 767 -62.08 -5.96 25.18
N GLN A 768 -61.74 -6.84 24.22
CA GLN A 768 -61.51 -8.26 24.48
C GLN A 768 -60.22 -8.52 25.27
N VAL A 769 -59.13 -7.82 24.95
CA VAL A 769 -57.86 -7.91 25.69
C VAL A 769 -58.01 -7.37 27.13
N GLN A 770 -58.81 -6.32 27.34
CA GLN A 770 -59.07 -5.77 28.67
C GLN A 770 -59.89 -6.74 29.56
N LYS A 771 -60.89 -7.43 29.01
CA LYS A 771 -61.60 -8.50 29.73
C LYS A 771 -60.70 -9.69 30.06
N ALA A 772 -59.78 -10.04 29.17
CA ALA A 772 -58.78 -11.08 29.43
C ALA A 772 -57.83 -10.68 30.58
N LEU A 773 -57.42 -9.40 30.64
CA LEU A 773 -56.60 -8.85 31.71
C LEU A 773 -57.28 -8.96 33.09
N GLU A 774 -58.54 -8.55 33.19
CA GLU A 774 -59.31 -8.59 34.44
C GLU A 774 -59.41 -10.01 35.02
N ASN A 775 -59.76 -10.99 34.16
CA ASN A 775 -59.84 -12.39 34.56
C ASN A 775 -58.47 -12.93 35.02
N MET A 776 -57.38 -12.56 34.34
CA MET A 776 -56.04 -13.01 34.72
C MET A 776 -55.58 -12.45 36.07
N MET A 777 -55.90 -11.18 36.37
CA MET A 777 -55.60 -10.60 37.69
C MET A 777 -56.37 -11.32 38.82
N GLN A 778 -57.62 -11.71 38.58
CA GLN A 778 -58.40 -12.49 39.53
C GLN A 778 -57.85 -13.91 39.70
N ALA A 779 -57.37 -14.55 38.62
CA ALA A 779 -56.72 -15.86 38.70
C ALA A 779 -55.49 -15.82 39.62
N SER A 780 -54.62 -14.82 39.45
CA SER A 780 -53.42 -14.65 40.28
C SER A 780 -53.76 -14.49 41.78
N ARG A 781 -54.77 -13.68 42.13
CA ARG A 781 -55.20 -13.51 43.53
C ARG A 781 -55.68 -14.83 44.14
N LYS A 782 -56.42 -15.63 43.38
CA LYS A 782 -56.91 -16.94 43.85
C LYS A 782 -55.78 -17.95 44.01
N MET A 783 -54.76 -17.92 43.15
CA MET A 783 -53.56 -18.75 43.30
C MET A 783 -52.76 -18.42 44.56
N ASN A 784 -52.62 -17.14 44.92
CA ASN A 784 -51.95 -16.73 46.15
C ASN A 784 -52.66 -17.31 47.39
N ASN A 785 -53.99 -17.18 47.43
CA ASN A 785 -54.80 -17.72 48.52
C ASN A 785 -54.75 -19.25 48.58
N ALA A 786 -54.64 -19.93 47.44
CA ALA A 786 -54.41 -21.38 47.42
C ALA A 786 -53.07 -21.76 48.05
N ASN A 787 -52.01 -20.99 47.78
CA ASN A 787 -50.68 -21.27 48.32
C ASN A 787 -50.65 -21.19 49.86
N ARG A 788 -51.29 -20.15 50.42
CA ARG A 788 -51.44 -20.01 51.88
C ARG A 788 -52.19 -21.18 52.52
N ASN A 789 -53.19 -21.73 51.84
CA ASN A 789 -53.96 -22.87 52.34
C ASN A 789 -53.18 -24.20 52.24
N ILE A 790 -52.29 -24.35 51.25
CA ILE A 790 -51.39 -25.51 51.14
C ILE A 790 -50.39 -25.50 52.31
N GLU A 791 -49.83 -24.32 52.62
CA GLU A 791 -48.90 -24.12 53.74
C GLU A 791 -49.51 -24.49 55.10
N SER A 792 -50.77 -24.12 55.31
CA SER A 792 -51.51 -24.43 56.53
C SER A 792 -52.12 -25.85 56.55
N GLN A 793 -51.78 -26.71 55.57
CA GLN A 793 -52.35 -28.04 55.37
C GLN A 793 -53.88 -28.08 55.23
N ASP A 794 -54.50 -26.96 54.88
CA ASP A 794 -55.93 -26.84 54.59
C ASP A 794 -56.18 -27.14 53.10
N PHE A 795 -55.95 -28.41 52.73
CA PHE A 795 -56.01 -28.86 51.34
C PHE A 795 -57.41 -28.71 50.72
N LYS A 796 -58.47 -28.68 51.56
CA LYS A 796 -59.86 -28.47 51.13
C LYS A 796 -60.05 -27.04 50.62
N ASN A 797 -59.63 -26.03 51.38
CA ASN A 797 -59.72 -24.63 50.95
C ASN A 797 -58.67 -24.28 49.90
N ALA A 798 -57.50 -24.93 49.89
CA ALA A 798 -56.54 -24.85 48.79
C ALA A 798 -57.20 -25.27 47.46
N SER A 799 -57.78 -26.48 47.42
CA SER A 799 -58.48 -27.00 46.23
C SER A 799 -59.60 -26.06 45.75
N LYS A 800 -60.35 -25.46 46.68
CA LYS A 800 -61.41 -24.46 46.35
C LYS A 800 -60.84 -23.22 45.64
N ASN A 801 -59.77 -22.63 46.16
CA ASN A 801 -59.13 -21.46 45.56
C ASN A 801 -58.46 -21.79 44.22
N GLN A 802 -57.87 -22.97 44.10
CA GLN A 802 -57.30 -23.47 42.84
C GLN A 802 -58.35 -23.63 41.73
N LYS A 803 -59.54 -24.15 42.06
CA LYS A 803 -60.68 -24.26 41.11
C LYS A 803 -61.14 -22.88 40.60
N GLN A 804 -61.22 -21.89 41.49
CA GLN A 804 -61.58 -20.51 41.11
C GLN A 804 -60.50 -19.84 40.24
N ALA A 805 -59.22 -20.10 40.51
CA ALA A 805 -58.13 -19.63 39.64
C ALA A 805 -58.20 -20.26 38.25
N LEU A 806 -58.49 -21.57 38.16
CA LEU A 806 -58.64 -22.30 36.91
C LEU A 806 -59.80 -21.75 36.06
N GLU A 807 -60.93 -21.44 36.68
CA GLU A 807 -62.08 -20.84 35.99
C GLU A 807 -61.71 -19.50 35.34
N ASN A 808 -60.97 -18.65 36.06
CA ASN A 808 -60.50 -17.36 35.55
C ASN A 808 -59.43 -17.49 34.44
N ILE A 809 -58.56 -18.50 34.50
CA ILE A 809 -57.66 -18.85 33.39
C ILE A 809 -58.46 -19.25 32.14
N ARG A 810 -59.49 -20.09 32.30
CA ARG A 810 -60.38 -20.51 31.20
C ARG A 810 -61.10 -19.34 30.55
N LYS A 811 -61.66 -18.43 31.35
CA LYS A 811 -62.27 -17.18 30.85
C LYS A 811 -61.26 -16.33 30.08
N THR A 812 -60.04 -16.20 30.59
CA THR A 812 -58.94 -15.50 29.89
C THR A 812 -58.62 -16.15 28.53
N MET A 813 -58.53 -17.48 28.48
CA MET A 813 -58.32 -18.21 27.22
C MET A 813 -59.45 -18.03 26.22
N GLN A 814 -60.71 -18.04 26.67
CA GLN A 814 -61.86 -17.85 25.79
C GLN A 814 -61.84 -16.46 25.14
N GLU A 815 -61.57 -15.40 25.91
CA GLU A 815 -61.47 -14.03 25.37
C GLU A 815 -60.28 -13.87 24.42
N MET A 816 -59.15 -14.51 24.72
CA MET A 816 -57.98 -14.52 23.83
C MET A 816 -58.21 -15.36 22.56
N GLN A 817 -58.94 -16.46 22.65
CA GLN A 817 -59.27 -17.31 21.50
C GLN A 817 -60.24 -16.62 20.54
N LYS A 818 -61.19 -15.82 21.06
CA LYS A 818 -62.05 -14.94 20.25
C LYS A 818 -61.21 -13.92 19.46
N SER A 819 -60.18 -13.35 20.10
CA SER A 819 -59.23 -12.41 19.48
C SER A 819 -58.37 -13.06 18.37
N LEU A 820 -57.83 -14.26 18.63
CA LEU A 820 -57.00 -15.03 17.68
C LEU A 820 -57.74 -15.50 16.42
N LYS A 821 -59.04 -15.84 16.53
CA LYS A 821 -59.84 -16.26 15.38
C LYS A 821 -59.96 -15.14 14.34
N LYS A 822 -60.04 -13.87 14.76
CA LYS A 822 -60.10 -12.71 13.86
C LYS A 822 -58.74 -12.41 13.22
N GLU A 823 -57.64 -12.45 13.96
CA GLU A 823 -56.26 -12.25 13.43
C GLU A 823 -55.87 -13.32 12.38
N ASN A 824 -56.26 -14.58 12.61
CA ASN A 824 -55.99 -15.68 11.68
C ASN A 824 -56.73 -15.58 10.34
N LYS A 825 -57.89 -14.91 10.28
CA LYS A 825 -58.64 -14.71 9.03
C LYS A 825 -57.87 -13.79 8.08
N GLN A 826 -57.34 -12.67 8.57
CA GLN A 826 -56.53 -11.72 7.80
C GLN A 826 -55.19 -12.32 7.33
N ASN A 827 -54.53 -13.11 8.18
CA ASN A 827 -53.28 -13.78 7.81
C ASN A 827 -53.47 -14.87 6.73
N ASN A 828 -54.61 -15.57 6.72
CA ASN A 828 -54.92 -16.58 5.71
C ASN A 828 -55.13 -15.97 4.31
N GLU A 829 -55.79 -14.82 4.21
CA GLU A 829 -55.98 -14.11 2.93
C GLU A 829 -54.64 -13.62 2.35
N GLN A 830 -53.74 -13.12 3.20
CA GLN A 830 -52.41 -12.69 2.77
C GLN A 830 -51.55 -13.88 2.29
N MET A 831 -51.67 -15.04 2.94
CA MET A 831 -51.00 -16.27 2.51
C MET A 831 -51.49 -16.80 1.16
N ALA A 832 -52.80 -16.68 0.88
CA ALA A 832 -53.36 -17.06 -0.41
C ALA A 832 -52.82 -16.17 -1.55
N LYS A 833 -52.65 -14.86 -1.29
CA LYS A 833 -52.02 -13.92 -2.25
C LYS A 833 -50.57 -14.29 -2.54
N LEU A 834 -49.77 -14.57 -1.51
CA LEU A 834 -48.38 -15.03 -1.67
C LEU A 834 -48.29 -16.35 -2.44
N GLY A 835 -49.24 -17.27 -2.22
CA GLY A 835 -49.36 -18.52 -2.98
C GLY A 835 -49.57 -18.27 -4.48
N LYS A 836 -50.47 -17.34 -4.85
CA LYS A 836 -50.70 -16.96 -6.26
C LYS A 836 -49.47 -16.31 -6.89
N GLU A 837 -48.76 -15.44 -6.17
CA GLU A 837 -47.52 -14.83 -6.65
C GLU A 837 -46.39 -15.86 -6.84
N GLN A 838 -46.26 -16.82 -5.92
CA GLN A 838 -45.31 -17.93 -6.03
C GLN A 838 -45.61 -18.82 -7.24
N GLU A 839 -46.89 -19.08 -7.53
CA GLU A 839 -47.33 -19.85 -8.69
C GLU A 839 -47.04 -19.12 -10.01
N ASN A 840 -47.31 -17.82 -10.09
CA ASN A 840 -46.99 -17.01 -11.26
C ASN A 840 -45.48 -16.95 -11.53
N LEU A 841 -44.68 -16.85 -10.48
CA LEU A 841 -43.22 -16.84 -10.59
C LEU A 841 -42.68 -18.20 -11.05
N GLN A 842 -43.28 -19.30 -10.57
CA GLN A 842 -42.97 -20.65 -11.03
C GLN A 842 -43.23 -20.81 -12.53
N LYS A 843 -44.43 -20.42 -13.01
CA LYS A 843 -44.79 -20.49 -14.44
C LYS A 843 -43.79 -19.73 -15.31
N ARG A 844 -43.40 -18.52 -14.90
CA ARG A 844 -42.41 -17.71 -15.63
C ARG A 844 -41.01 -18.34 -15.64
N THR A 845 -40.65 -19.05 -14.57
CA THR A 845 -39.38 -19.78 -14.49
C THR A 845 -39.40 -21.03 -15.36
N GLU A 846 -40.55 -21.70 -15.50
CA GLU A 846 -40.78 -22.81 -16.44
C GLU A 846 -40.76 -22.33 -17.90
N GLU A 847 -41.31 -21.15 -18.20
CA GLU A 847 -41.21 -20.51 -19.52
C GLU A 847 -39.76 -20.18 -19.89
N MET A 848 -38.99 -19.61 -18.96
CA MET A 848 -37.56 -19.36 -19.15
C MET A 848 -36.79 -20.66 -19.46
N MET A 849 -37.14 -21.77 -18.79
CA MET A 849 -36.58 -23.09 -19.07
C MET A 849 -36.95 -23.61 -20.47
N LYS A 850 -38.18 -23.41 -20.94
CA LYS A 850 -38.58 -23.73 -22.33
C LYS A 850 -37.83 -22.86 -23.34
N ASN A 851 -37.62 -21.59 -23.04
CA ASN A 851 -36.83 -20.67 -23.88
C ASN A 851 -35.36 -21.14 -23.98
N MET A 852 -34.78 -21.63 -22.90
CA MET A 852 -33.45 -22.25 -22.90
C MET A 852 -33.39 -23.50 -23.79
N GLU A 853 -34.43 -24.34 -23.78
CA GLU A 853 -34.50 -25.53 -24.67
C GLU A 853 -34.60 -25.16 -26.15
N LYS A 854 -35.45 -24.19 -26.49
CA LYS A 854 -35.55 -23.65 -27.86
C LYS A 854 -34.19 -23.11 -28.31
N MET A 855 -33.52 -22.37 -27.43
CA MET A 855 -32.19 -21.82 -27.68
C MET A 855 -31.13 -22.91 -27.91
N MET A 856 -31.14 -24.01 -27.15
CA MET A 856 -30.21 -25.13 -27.36
C MET A 856 -30.41 -25.82 -28.73
N LYS A 857 -31.64 -25.83 -29.25
CA LYS A 857 -31.99 -26.38 -30.58
C LYS A 857 -31.59 -25.45 -31.74
N SER A 858 -31.31 -24.16 -31.47
CA SER A 858 -30.86 -23.20 -32.49
C SER A 858 -29.50 -23.59 -33.10
N GLN A 859 -29.36 -23.47 -34.42
CA GLN A 859 -28.09 -23.63 -35.14
C GLN A 859 -27.15 -22.43 -34.95
N LYS A 860 -27.66 -21.28 -34.47
CA LYS A 860 -26.88 -20.03 -34.31
C LYS A 860 -25.96 -20.02 -33.09
N ILE A 861 -26.03 -21.03 -32.21
CA ILE A 861 -25.31 -21.06 -30.93
C ILE A 861 -24.21 -22.10 -30.93
N SER A 862 -23.03 -21.70 -30.45
CA SER A 862 -21.85 -22.58 -30.40
C SER A 862 -22.05 -23.81 -29.50
N PRO A 863 -21.41 -24.96 -29.80
CA PRO A 863 -21.50 -26.15 -28.96
C PRO A 863 -21.09 -25.93 -27.49
N GLU A 864 -20.14 -25.03 -27.23
CA GLU A 864 -19.74 -24.70 -25.86
C GLU A 864 -20.81 -23.86 -25.13
N ASN A 865 -21.46 -22.92 -25.82
CA ASN A 865 -22.57 -22.18 -25.24
C ASN A 865 -23.81 -23.07 -25.08
N LYS A 866 -24.04 -24.07 -25.95
CA LYS A 866 -25.09 -25.09 -25.73
C LYS A 866 -24.88 -25.87 -24.42
N LYS A 867 -23.64 -26.26 -24.11
CA LYS A 867 -23.31 -26.90 -22.82
C LYS A 867 -23.58 -25.98 -21.63
N ARG A 868 -23.20 -24.71 -21.73
CA ARG A 868 -23.44 -23.71 -20.67
C ARG A 868 -24.93 -23.41 -20.48
N ILE A 869 -25.70 -23.34 -21.57
CA ILE A 869 -27.17 -23.21 -21.49
C ILE A 869 -27.78 -24.46 -20.86
N ALA A 870 -27.28 -25.67 -21.16
CA ALA A 870 -27.73 -26.90 -20.50
C ALA A 870 -27.41 -26.92 -19.00
N GLU A 871 -26.24 -26.44 -18.58
CA GLU A 871 -25.88 -26.27 -17.17
C GLU A 871 -26.75 -25.22 -16.48
N ALA A 872 -26.98 -24.07 -17.12
CA ALA A 872 -27.87 -23.03 -16.63
C ALA A 872 -29.32 -23.54 -16.51
N LYS A 873 -29.78 -24.35 -17.47
CA LYS A 873 -31.09 -25.00 -17.45
C LYS A 873 -31.24 -25.95 -16.26
N LYS A 874 -30.23 -26.78 -15.95
CA LYS A 874 -30.26 -27.67 -14.78
C LYS A 874 -30.44 -26.89 -13.46
N SER A 875 -29.81 -25.72 -13.34
CA SER A 875 -30.01 -24.84 -12.19
C SER A 875 -31.42 -24.23 -12.18
N VAL A 876 -31.97 -23.80 -13.33
CA VAL A 876 -33.35 -23.32 -13.42
C VAL A 876 -34.36 -24.43 -13.07
N GLU A 877 -34.13 -25.66 -13.51
CA GLU A 877 -34.96 -26.82 -13.19
C GLU A 877 -35.00 -27.09 -11.68
N LYS A 878 -33.84 -27.06 -11.01
CA LYS A 878 -33.77 -27.12 -9.55
C LYS A 878 -34.51 -25.96 -8.89
N ALA A 879 -34.40 -24.74 -9.44
CA ALA A 879 -35.13 -23.60 -8.93
C ALA A 879 -36.65 -23.79 -9.04
N VAL A 880 -37.16 -24.33 -10.15
CA VAL A 880 -38.57 -24.66 -10.34
C VAL A 880 -39.04 -25.68 -9.29
N GLU A 881 -38.27 -26.75 -9.06
CA GLU A 881 -38.61 -27.74 -8.02
C GLU A 881 -38.67 -27.14 -6.62
N LYS A 882 -37.75 -26.23 -6.30
CA LYS A 882 -37.78 -25.47 -5.04
C LYS A 882 -38.98 -24.52 -4.97
N MET A 883 -39.34 -23.87 -6.07
CA MET A 883 -40.54 -23.01 -6.13
C MET A 883 -41.84 -23.82 -5.96
N LYS A 884 -41.96 -25.01 -6.57
CA LYS A 884 -43.10 -25.94 -6.36
C LYS A 884 -43.22 -26.36 -4.90
N LYS A 885 -42.09 -26.72 -4.27
CA LYS A 885 -42.05 -27.03 -2.83
C LYS A 885 -42.49 -25.83 -2.01
N SER A 886 -42.00 -24.63 -2.32
CA SER A 886 -42.43 -23.40 -1.66
C SER A 886 -43.94 -23.17 -1.78
N LEU A 887 -44.51 -23.31 -2.98
CA LEU A 887 -45.95 -23.19 -3.22
C LEU A 887 -46.74 -24.19 -2.37
N LYS A 888 -46.30 -25.46 -2.31
CA LYS A 888 -46.91 -26.50 -1.46
C LYS A 888 -46.83 -26.13 0.02
N ARG A 889 -45.73 -25.52 0.48
CA ARG A 889 -45.59 -25.04 1.87
C ARG A 889 -46.48 -23.84 2.16
N LEU A 890 -46.62 -22.89 1.23
CA LEU A 890 -47.54 -21.76 1.34
C LEU A 890 -49.01 -22.23 1.41
N ARG A 891 -49.42 -23.15 0.53
CA ARG A 891 -50.76 -23.77 0.56
C ARG A 891 -51.03 -24.54 1.86
N LYS A 892 -49.99 -25.19 2.42
CA LYS A 892 -50.03 -25.84 3.74
C LYS A 892 -49.88 -24.86 4.92
N LYS A 893 -49.94 -23.54 4.68
CA LYS A 893 -49.84 -22.48 5.69
C LYS A 893 -48.54 -22.48 6.50
N LYS A 894 -47.41 -22.87 5.87
CA LYS A 894 -46.07 -22.90 6.48
C LYS A 894 -45.14 -21.87 5.80
N PRO A 895 -45.30 -20.56 6.09
CA PRO A 895 -44.54 -19.50 5.41
C PRO A 895 -43.03 -19.56 5.68
N LYS A 896 -42.60 -20.02 6.87
CA LYS A 896 -41.18 -20.18 7.19
C LYS A 896 -40.50 -21.27 6.35
N ASP A 897 -41.18 -22.41 6.17
CA ASP A 897 -40.70 -23.48 5.30
C ASP A 897 -40.70 -23.03 3.83
N ALA A 898 -41.74 -22.31 3.41
CA ALA A 898 -41.83 -21.72 2.08
C ALA A 898 -40.68 -20.75 1.79
N GLN A 899 -40.29 -19.93 2.77
CA GLN A 899 -39.17 -18.99 2.66
C GLN A 899 -37.83 -19.72 2.48
N ASN A 900 -37.63 -20.85 3.17
CA ASN A 900 -36.42 -21.65 3.02
C ASN A 900 -36.32 -22.25 1.61
N GLU A 901 -37.43 -22.72 1.06
CA GLU A 901 -37.49 -23.21 -0.33
C GLU A 901 -37.25 -22.08 -1.34
N GLN A 902 -37.81 -20.87 -1.12
CA GLN A 902 -37.54 -19.70 -1.96
C GLN A 902 -36.05 -19.28 -1.93
N LYS A 903 -35.39 -19.31 -0.77
CA LYS A 903 -33.95 -19.03 -0.66
C LYS A 903 -33.10 -20.02 -1.47
N MET A 904 -33.48 -21.29 -1.46
CA MET A 904 -32.82 -22.30 -2.28
C MET A 904 -33.06 -22.05 -3.76
N ALA A 905 -34.29 -21.70 -4.17
CA ALA A 905 -34.58 -21.30 -5.55
C ALA A 905 -33.76 -20.08 -6.00
N GLN A 906 -33.55 -19.09 -5.12
CA GLN A 906 -32.73 -17.91 -5.42
C GLN A 906 -31.28 -18.28 -5.72
N ARG A 907 -30.68 -19.17 -4.92
CA ARG A 907 -29.29 -19.62 -5.12
C ARG A 907 -29.12 -20.32 -6.46
N GLU A 908 -30.07 -21.17 -6.83
CA GLU A 908 -30.05 -21.89 -8.11
C GLU A 908 -30.22 -20.92 -9.29
N LEU A 909 -31.10 -19.93 -9.19
CA LEU A 909 -31.23 -18.90 -10.23
C LEU A 909 -30.00 -17.99 -10.34
N GLU A 910 -29.35 -17.65 -9.22
CA GLU A 910 -28.07 -16.91 -9.22
C GLU A 910 -26.94 -17.73 -9.84
N GLN A 911 -26.90 -19.05 -9.60
CA GLN A 911 -25.98 -19.95 -10.28
C GLN A 911 -26.24 -19.99 -11.78
N SER A 912 -27.51 -20.10 -12.19
CA SER A 912 -27.90 -20.02 -13.60
C SER A 912 -27.45 -18.71 -14.23
N LYS A 913 -27.62 -17.56 -13.54
CA LYS A 913 -27.17 -16.25 -14.00
C LYS A 913 -25.67 -16.22 -14.24
N ARG A 914 -24.87 -16.73 -13.29
CA ARG A 914 -23.40 -16.81 -13.43
C ARG A 914 -22.99 -17.68 -14.61
N THR A 915 -23.63 -18.82 -14.81
CA THR A 915 -23.35 -19.70 -15.95
C THR A 915 -23.68 -19.01 -17.27
N LEU A 916 -24.80 -18.27 -17.33
CA LEU A 916 -25.16 -17.49 -18.49
C LEU A 916 -24.21 -16.30 -18.73
N ASP A 917 -23.78 -15.61 -17.68
CA ASP A 917 -22.82 -14.50 -17.75
C ASP A 917 -21.45 -14.94 -18.27
N ASN A 918 -21.09 -16.19 -18.00
CA ASN A 918 -19.84 -16.79 -18.45
C ASN A 918 -19.87 -17.31 -19.90
N MET A 919 -20.99 -17.24 -20.63
CA MET A 919 -21.03 -17.62 -22.04
C MET A 919 -19.95 -16.88 -22.84
N LYS A 920 -19.21 -17.62 -23.67
CA LYS A 920 -18.08 -17.06 -24.44
C LYS A 920 -18.63 -16.39 -25.70
N ASN A 921 -18.05 -15.24 -26.06
CA ASN A 921 -18.35 -14.57 -27.32
C ASN A 921 -18.11 -15.51 -28.52
N GLU A 922 -18.98 -15.42 -29.52
CA GLU A 922 -18.95 -16.24 -30.72
C GLU A 922 -17.60 -16.16 -31.45
N ARG A 923 -17.26 -17.22 -32.21
CA ARG A 923 -16.16 -17.19 -33.18
C ARG A 923 -16.34 -15.97 -34.09
N LEU A 924 -15.26 -15.28 -34.43
CA LEU A 924 -15.30 -14.18 -35.39
C LEU A 924 -16.01 -14.65 -36.66
N THR A 925 -16.95 -13.87 -37.16
CA THR A 925 -17.61 -14.13 -38.46
C THR A 925 -16.56 -14.21 -39.57
N GLN A 926 -16.85 -14.90 -40.69
CA GLN A 926 -15.89 -14.96 -41.81
C GLN A 926 -15.45 -13.57 -42.29
N LYS A 927 -16.35 -12.57 -42.27
CA LYS A 927 -16.03 -11.17 -42.58
C LYS A 927 -15.06 -10.55 -41.58
N GLN A 928 -15.24 -10.80 -40.28
CA GLN A 928 -14.33 -10.33 -39.23
C GLN A 928 -12.98 -11.06 -39.26
N GLN A 929 -12.95 -12.36 -39.58
CA GLN A 929 -11.70 -13.12 -39.76
C GLN A 929 -10.88 -12.57 -40.92
N LYS A 930 -11.50 -12.29 -42.08
CA LYS A 930 -10.83 -11.64 -43.21
C LYS A 930 -10.26 -10.26 -42.84
N ARG A 931 -11.04 -9.42 -42.12
CA ARG A 931 -10.55 -8.12 -41.60
C ARG A 931 -9.39 -8.29 -40.62
N LEU A 932 -9.46 -9.26 -39.70
CA LEU A 932 -8.40 -9.52 -38.73
C LEU A 932 -7.11 -10.01 -39.41
N GLU A 933 -7.22 -10.84 -40.46
CA GLU A 933 -6.06 -11.27 -41.25
C GLU A 933 -5.41 -10.11 -42.02
N GLN A 934 -6.21 -9.16 -42.53
CA GLN A 934 -5.68 -7.92 -43.11
C GLN A 934 -4.94 -7.08 -42.06
N LEU A 935 -5.48 -6.95 -40.84
CA LEU A 935 -4.80 -6.26 -39.73
C LEU A 935 -3.52 -6.98 -39.31
N ARG A 936 -3.47 -8.32 -39.35
CA ARG A 936 -2.24 -9.09 -39.13
C ARG A 936 -1.16 -8.77 -40.14
N LYS A 937 -1.50 -8.67 -41.44
CA LYS A 937 -0.52 -8.27 -42.47
C LYS A 937 0.06 -6.90 -42.15
N GLN A 938 -0.78 -5.93 -41.80
CA GLN A 938 -0.33 -4.60 -41.36
C GLN A 938 0.52 -4.66 -40.08
N GLN A 939 0.16 -5.52 -39.12
CA GLN A 939 0.94 -5.71 -37.89
C GLN A 939 2.35 -6.24 -38.16
N LYS A 940 2.49 -7.18 -39.11
CA LYS A 940 3.79 -7.74 -39.52
C LYS A 940 4.67 -6.71 -40.21
N GLU A 941 4.10 -5.87 -41.06
CA GLU A 941 4.84 -4.77 -41.69
C GLU A 941 5.29 -3.74 -40.65
N LEU A 942 4.43 -3.36 -39.70
CA LEU A 942 4.82 -2.48 -38.59
C LEU A 942 5.95 -3.07 -37.73
N LYS A 943 5.91 -4.39 -37.48
CA LYS A 943 7.00 -5.08 -36.81
C LYS A 943 8.32 -4.90 -37.57
N LYS A 944 8.34 -5.11 -38.90
CA LYS A 944 9.54 -4.93 -39.73
C LYS A 944 10.04 -3.48 -39.69
N GLU A 945 9.14 -2.51 -39.83
CA GLU A 945 9.47 -1.08 -39.72
C GLU A 945 10.08 -0.75 -38.33
N ALA A 946 9.54 -1.32 -37.25
CA ALA A 946 10.06 -1.13 -35.88
C ALA A 946 11.44 -1.80 -35.67
N GLN A 947 11.70 -2.96 -36.31
CA GLN A 947 13.03 -3.60 -36.29
C GLN A 947 14.07 -2.78 -37.07
N GLN A 948 13.70 -2.25 -38.23
CA GLN A 948 14.57 -1.36 -39.00
C GLN A 948 14.89 -0.09 -38.21
N LEU A 949 13.88 0.51 -37.56
CA LEU A 949 14.08 1.64 -36.66
C LEU A 949 15.06 1.29 -35.52
N ALA A 950 14.91 0.12 -34.89
CA ALA A 950 15.83 -0.32 -33.83
C ALA A 950 17.29 -0.41 -34.35
N LYS A 951 17.50 -0.98 -35.55
CA LYS A 951 18.83 -1.03 -36.19
C LYS A 951 19.40 0.36 -36.46
N GLN A 952 18.59 1.28 -36.99
CA GLN A 952 19.00 2.67 -37.27
C GLN A 952 19.32 3.44 -35.98
N LEU A 953 18.59 3.20 -34.89
CA LEU A 953 18.88 3.81 -33.59
C LEU A 953 20.15 3.23 -32.96
N ASP A 954 20.43 1.96 -33.20
CA ASP A 954 21.67 1.31 -32.75
C ASP A 954 22.91 1.81 -33.49
N SER A 955 22.82 2.00 -34.82
CA SER A 955 23.90 2.61 -35.61
C SER A 955 24.21 4.05 -35.18
N LEU A 956 23.19 4.78 -34.70
CA LEU A 956 23.35 6.10 -34.07
C LEU A 956 23.84 6.04 -32.60
N LYS A 957 24.22 4.84 -32.12
CA LYS A 957 24.68 4.54 -30.75
C LYS A 957 23.65 4.93 -29.68
N LYS A 958 22.35 4.95 -30.01
CA LYS A 958 21.26 5.29 -29.09
C LYS A 958 20.67 4.04 -28.44
N LYS A 959 21.50 3.36 -27.63
CA LYS A 959 21.18 2.05 -27.01
C LYS A 959 19.82 1.99 -26.31
N LYS A 960 19.43 3.05 -25.57
CA LYS A 960 18.13 3.10 -24.87
C LYS A 960 16.94 3.18 -25.82
N ALA A 961 17.03 4.04 -26.84
CA ALA A 961 15.98 4.18 -27.84
C ALA A 961 15.88 2.93 -28.74
N SER A 962 17.03 2.38 -29.14
CA SER A 962 17.13 1.11 -29.87
C SER A 962 16.48 -0.03 -29.10
N LYS A 963 16.78 -0.19 -27.81
CA LYS A 963 16.15 -1.19 -26.94
C LYS A 963 14.63 -1.02 -26.88
N ALA A 964 14.13 0.21 -26.68
CA ALA A 964 12.70 0.47 -26.64
C ALA A 964 12.01 0.16 -27.99
N ALA A 965 12.64 0.46 -29.13
CA ALA A 965 12.13 0.09 -30.45
C ALA A 965 12.15 -1.44 -30.68
N LYS A 966 13.16 -2.14 -30.16
CA LYS A 966 13.25 -3.61 -30.20
C LYS A 966 12.15 -4.27 -29.35
N ASP A 967 11.91 -3.74 -28.14
CA ASP A 967 10.83 -4.19 -27.27
C ASP A 967 9.45 -3.95 -27.93
N ALA A 968 9.27 -2.78 -28.57
CA ALA A 968 8.06 -2.50 -29.36
C ALA A 968 7.84 -3.52 -30.47
N SER A 969 8.90 -3.89 -31.21
CA SER A 969 8.82 -4.94 -32.22
C SER A 969 8.43 -6.30 -31.63
N GLN A 970 8.86 -6.62 -30.40
CA GLN A 970 8.50 -7.88 -29.74
C GLN A 970 7.02 -7.91 -29.36
N ASP A 971 6.52 -6.81 -28.79
CA ASP A 971 5.10 -6.64 -28.46
C ASP A 971 4.22 -6.73 -29.73
N MET A 972 4.67 -6.13 -30.85
CA MET A 972 4.01 -6.26 -32.16
C MET A 972 3.98 -7.71 -32.67
N GLN A 973 5.03 -8.50 -32.42
CA GLN A 973 5.05 -9.92 -32.76
C GLN A 973 4.06 -10.73 -31.90
N ASN A 974 3.95 -10.41 -30.62
CA ASN A 974 2.96 -11.04 -29.74
C ASN A 974 1.54 -10.68 -30.19
N ALA A 975 1.29 -9.43 -30.57
CA ALA A 975 0.02 -8.99 -31.14
C ALA A 975 -0.37 -9.82 -32.39
N ASP A 976 0.53 -10.02 -33.34
CA ASP A 976 0.28 -10.87 -34.53
C ASP A 976 -0.09 -12.32 -34.14
N LYS A 977 0.60 -12.92 -33.15
CA LYS A 977 0.27 -14.26 -32.65
C LYS A 977 -1.13 -14.29 -32.02
N LYS A 978 -1.48 -13.29 -31.21
CA LYS A 978 -2.81 -13.21 -30.57
C LYS A 978 -3.92 -13.00 -31.60
N MET A 979 -3.69 -12.22 -32.64
CA MET A 979 -4.64 -12.08 -33.76
C MET A 979 -4.79 -13.39 -34.54
N LYS A 980 -3.70 -14.16 -34.75
CA LYS A 980 -3.77 -15.49 -35.39
C LYS A 980 -4.68 -16.44 -34.61
N ASP A 981 -4.61 -16.38 -33.30
CA ASP A 981 -5.45 -17.15 -32.38
C ASP A 981 -6.88 -16.60 -32.23
N GLN A 982 -7.25 -15.55 -32.98
CA GLN A 982 -8.54 -14.83 -32.85
C GLN A 982 -8.78 -14.19 -31.47
N LYS A 983 -7.72 -13.94 -30.70
CA LYS A 983 -7.76 -13.31 -29.36
C LYS A 983 -7.62 -11.79 -29.49
N THR A 984 -8.68 -11.15 -29.97
CA THR A 984 -8.71 -9.70 -30.31
C THR A 984 -8.38 -8.79 -29.12
N THR A 985 -8.92 -9.05 -27.92
CA THR A 985 -8.60 -8.29 -26.69
C THR A 985 -7.11 -8.36 -26.35
N GLN A 986 -6.54 -9.57 -26.31
CA GLN A 986 -5.12 -9.77 -25.98
C GLN A 986 -4.21 -9.17 -27.06
N ALA A 987 -4.62 -9.21 -28.33
CA ALA A 987 -3.91 -8.54 -29.40
C ALA A 987 -3.87 -7.02 -29.18
N ALA A 988 -5.01 -6.39 -28.88
CA ALA A 988 -5.09 -4.94 -28.65
C ALA A 988 -4.23 -4.48 -27.45
N GLU A 989 -4.12 -5.29 -26.40
CA GLU A 989 -3.24 -5.02 -25.24
C GLU A 989 -1.75 -5.03 -25.63
N GLU A 990 -1.30 -6.05 -26.38
CA GLU A 990 0.08 -6.11 -26.89
C GLU A 990 0.37 -4.94 -27.86
N GLN A 991 -0.63 -4.55 -28.67
CA GLN A 991 -0.50 -3.39 -29.54
C GLN A 991 -0.33 -2.06 -28.78
N GLU A 992 -0.99 -1.95 -27.63
CA GLU A 992 -0.88 -0.79 -26.75
C GLU A 992 0.49 -0.73 -26.06
N LYS A 993 1.03 -1.86 -25.61
CA LYS A 993 2.40 -1.95 -25.10
C LYS A 993 3.42 -1.51 -26.16
N ALA A 994 3.28 -2.01 -27.39
CA ALA A 994 4.14 -1.59 -28.50
C ALA A 994 4.07 -0.06 -28.74
N GLU A 995 2.88 0.53 -28.71
CA GLU A 995 2.70 1.98 -28.84
C GLU A 995 3.41 2.76 -27.72
N GLN A 996 3.31 2.29 -26.48
CA GLN A 996 4.00 2.90 -25.33
C GLN A 996 5.53 2.79 -25.45
N ARG A 997 6.06 1.65 -25.91
CA ARG A 997 7.49 1.45 -26.16
C ARG A 997 8.02 2.36 -27.27
N LEU A 998 7.27 2.57 -28.35
CA LEU A 998 7.62 3.54 -29.39
C LEU A 998 7.61 4.99 -28.85
N LYS A 999 6.64 5.35 -28.00
CA LYS A 999 6.63 6.65 -27.30
C LYS A 999 7.83 6.81 -26.38
N GLN A 1000 8.25 5.74 -25.70
CA GLN A 1000 9.47 5.75 -24.89
C GLN A 1000 10.73 5.95 -25.75
N ALA A 1001 10.86 5.23 -26.87
CA ALA A 1001 11.96 5.40 -27.82
C ALA A 1001 12.03 6.84 -28.33
N LYS A 1002 10.87 7.42 -28.68
CA LYS A 1002 10.73 8.83 -29.09
C LYS A 1002 11.28 9.78 -28.04
N ARG A 1003 10.88 9.65 -26.77
CA ARG A 1003 11.36 10.52 -25.67
C ARG A 1003 12.87 10.44 -25.50
N GLU A 1004 13.45 9.25 -25.60
CA GLU A 1004 14.91 9.08 -25.49
C GLU A 1004 15.64 9.76 -26.66
N VAL A 1005 15.08 9.72 -27.87
CA VAL A 1005 15.65 10.43 -29.02
C VAL A 1005 15.44 11.95 -28.93
N GLU A 1006 14.31 12.42 -28.41
CA GLU A 1006 14.07 13.85 -28.15
C GLU A 1006 15.07 14.41 -27.14
N LYS A 1007 15.34 13.69 -26.05
CA LYS A 1007 16.39 14.06 -25.08
C LYS A 1007 17.76 14.18 -25.73
N GLU A 1008 18.11 13.23 -26.59
CA GLU A 1008 19.39 13.25 -27.29
C GLU A 1008 19.47 14.38 -28.33
N LYS A 1009 18.37 14.63 -29.07
CA LYS A 1009 18.27 15.77 -29.99
C LYS A 1009 18.47 17.08 -29.23
N TRP A 1010 17.81 17.25 -28.09
CA TRP A 1010 17.92 18.43 -27.25
C TRP A 1010 19.35 18.65 -26.74
N LYS A 1011 20.07 17.57 -26.35
CA LYS A 1011 21.50 17.66 -26.02
C LYS A 1011 22.33 18.20 -27.18
N TYR A 1012 22.12 17.71 -28.40
CA TYR A 1012 22.83 18.23 -29.57
C TYR A 1012 22.42 19.67 -29.91
N GLU A 1013 21.15 20.03 -29.77
CA GLU A 1013 20.69 21.42 -29.96
C GLU A 1013 21.36 22.36 -28.94
N ASN A 1014 21.54 21.95 -27.69
CA ASN A 1014 22.29 22.73 -26.70
C ASN A 1014 23.77 22.85 -27.06
N LEU A 1015 24.43 21.75 -27.43
CA LEU A 1015 25.84 21.76 -27.84
C LEU A 1015 26.06 22.69 -29.03
N ARG A 1016 25.15 22.66 -30.00
CA ARG A 1016 25.17 23.57 -31.15
C ARG A 1016 25.11 25.04 -30.72
N GLN A 1017 24.19 25.36 -29.81
CA GLN A 1017 24.05 26.73 -29.30
C GLN A 1017 25.25 27.17 -28.49
N GLU A 1018 25.83 26.30 -27.66
CA GLU A 1018 27.08 26.58 -26.94
C GLU A 1018 28.23 26.91 -27.90
N GLU A 1019 28.35 26.17 -29.00
CA GLU A 1019 29.38 26.42 -30.02
C GLU A 1019 29.14 27.76 -30.75
N ILE A 1020 27.89 28.08 -31.08
CA ILE A 1020 27.53 29.37 -31.68
C ILE A 1020 27.86 30.52 -30.72
N ILE A 1021 27.45 30.43 -29.45
CA ILE A 1021 27.74 31.45 -28.43
C ILE A 1021 29.25 31.63 -28.25
N PHE A 1022 30.01 30.54 -28.24
CA PHE A 1022 31.47 30.59 -28.12
C PHE A 1022 32.11 31.31 -29.32
N ASN A 1023 31.75 30.92 -30.54
CA ASN A 1023 32.28 31.52 -31.76
C ASN A 1023 31.92 33.01 -31.87
N LEU A 1024 30.66 33.36 -31.59
CA LEU A 1024 30.20 34.76 -31.57
C LEU A 1024 30.92 35.58 -30.49
N SER A 1025 31.15 35.02 -29.31
CA SER A 1025 31.89 35.70 -28.24
C SER A 1025 33.34 35.98 -28.67
N GLY A 1026 33.98 35.07 -29.40
CA GLY A 1026 35.30 35.26 -29.97
C GLY A 1026 35.31 36.37 -31.03
N GLU A 1027 34.40 36.28 -32.01
CA GLU A 1027 34.28 37.24 -33.11
C GLU A 1027 33.97 38.65 -32.60
N LEU A 1028 33.02 38.80 -31.66
CA LEU A 1028 32.70 40.10 -31.05
C LEU A 1028 33.84 40.66 -30.20
N LYS A 1029 34.62 39.81 -29.50
CA LYS A 1029 35.77 40.27 -28.71
C LYS A 1029 36.84 40.91 -29.60
N GLU A 1030 37.16 40.29 -30.74
CA GLU A 1030 38.12 40.85 -31.67
C GLU A 1030 37.58 42.12 -32.36
N LEU A 1031 36.28 42.17 -32.68
CA LEU A 1031 35.65 43.39 -33.20
C LEU A 1031 35.69 44.56 -32.22
N VAL A 1032 35.40 44.33 -30.94
CA VAL A 1032 35.49 45.35 -29.89
C VAL A 1032 36.91 45.90 -29.81
N LYS A 1033 37.91 45.01 -29.83
CA LYS A 1033 39.34 45.38 -29.76
C LYS A 1033 39.75 46.25 -30.95
N GLU A 1034 39.43 45.83 -32.17
CA GLU A 1034 39.82 46.55 -33.38
C GLU A 1034 39.04 47.87 -33.53
N GLN A 1035 37.74 47.90 -33.22
CA GLN A 1035 36.96 49.14 -33.20
C GLN A 1035 37.50 50.15 -32.18
N THR A 1036 37.97 49.68 -31.03
CA THR A 1036 38.60 50.54 -30.01
C THR A 1036 39.90 51.16 -30.54
N ALA A 1037 40.71 50.39 -31.27
CA ALA A 1037 41.90 50.92 -31.92
C ALA A 1037 41.54 51.98 -32.97
N VAL A 1038 40.55 51.72 -33.83
CA VAL A 1038 40.07 52.68 -34.85
C VAL A 1038 39.54 53.97 -34.21
N TYR A 1039 38.80 53.86 -33.10
CA TYR A 1039 38.33 55.02 -32.33
C TYR A 1039 39.47 55.86 -31.75
N ASN A 1040 40.46 55.21 -31.12
CA ASN A 1040 41.62 55.91 -30.54
C ASN A 1040 42.43 56.62 -31.63
N ASP A 1041 42.67 55.96 -32.76
CA ASP A 1041 43.37 56.57 -33.91
C ASP A 1041 42.60 57.78 -34.46
N THR A 1042 41.27 57.69 -34.54
CA THR A 1042 40.42 58.80 -34.98
C THR A 1042 40.53 59.99 -34.01
N LYS A 1043 40.49 59.71 -32.70
CA LYS A 1043 40.59 60.73 -31.64
C LYS A 1043 41.97 61.41 -31.65
N SER A 1044 43.05 60.64 -31.74
CA SER A 1044 44.41 61.19 -31.82
C SER A 1044 44.62 62.01 -33.08
N LEU A 1045 44.05 61.58 -34.22
CA LEU A 1045 44.15 62.32 -35.47
C LEU A 1045 43.36 63.62 -35.43
N ASP A 1046 42.13 63.62 -34.90
CA ASP A 1046 41.31 64.84 -34.70
C ASP A 1046 42.04 65.87 -33.83
N GLN A 1047 42.68 65.42 -32.74
CA GLN A 1047 43.49 66.29 -31.87
C GLN A 1047 44.68 66.91 -32.60
N ASN A 1048 45.38 66.15 -33.44
CA ASN A 1048 46.50 66.67 -34.23
C ASN A 1048 46.03 67.66 -35.30
N THR A 1049 44.95 67.35 -36.01
CA THR A 1049 44.44 68.23 -37.08
C THR A 1049 43.85 69.53 -36.56
N LYS A 1050 43.35 69.57 -35.32
CA LYS A 1050 42.92 70.81 -34.66
C LYS A 1050 44.10 71.75 -34.32
N LYS A 1051 45.30 71.20 -34.11
CA LYS A 1051 46.50 71.98 -33.76
C LYS A 1051 47.26 72.48 -34.99
N HIS A 1052 47.31 71.69 -36.06
CA HIS A 1052 48.22 71.94 -37.19
C HIS A 1052 47.52 72.00 -38.56
N GLY A 1053 46.18 71.98 -38.60
CA GLY A 1053 45.42 71.80 -39.84
C GLY A 1053 45.56 70.37 -40.39
N ILE A 1054 44.92 70.10 -41.54
CA ILE A 1054 44.95 68.77 -42.17
C ILE A 1054 46.14 68.69 -43.13
N THR A 1055 47.12 67.84 -42.83
CA THR A 1055 48.28 67.61 -43.72
C THR A 1055 48.03 66.47 -44.73
N ARG A 1056 48.89 66.34 -45.75
CA ARG A 1056 48.86 65.22 -46.70
C ARG A 1056 49.03 63.86 -46.02
N ARG A 1057 49.84 63.79 -44.95
CA ARG A 1057 50.02 62.58 -44.13
C ARG A 1057 48.73 62.24 -43.38
N ASP A 1058 48.01 63.24 -42.88
CA ASP A 1058 46.73 63.04 -42.20
C ASP A 1058 45.64 62.53 -43.16
N LEU A 1059 45.59 63.03 -44.40
CA LEU A 1059 44.65 62.51 -45.42
C LEU A 1059 44.85 61.01 -45.70
N ILE A 1060 46.10 60.54 -45.71
CA ILE A 1060 46.43 59.12 -45.85
C ILE A 1060 45.96 58.35 -44.61
N ALA A 1061 46.19 58.90 -43.40
CA ALA A 1061 45.73 58.31 -42.15
C ALA A 1061 44.19 58.22 -42.08
N ILE A 1062 43.46 59.26 -42.46
CA ILE A 1062 41.99 59.28 -42.56
C ILE A 1062 41.49 58.18 -43.50
N ARG A 1063 42.09 58.05 -44.69
CA ARG A 1063 41.73 57.00 -45.66
C ARG A 1063 41.96 55.60 -45.08
N ARG A 1064 43.08 55.40 -44.36
CA ARG A 1064 43.40 54.13 -43.69
C ARG A 1064 42.39 53.79 -42.58
N ILE A 1065 42.05 54.76 -41.73
CA ILE A 1065 41.06 54.59 -40.65
C ILE A 1065 39.68 54.30 -41.24
N SER A 1066 39.25 55.04 -42.27
CA SER A 1066 37.99 54.81 -42.98
C SER A 1066 37.93 53.40 -43.60
N SER A 1067 39.04 52.91 -44.19
CA SER A 1067 39.14 51.56 -44.73
C SER A 1067 39.03 50.49 -43.64
N ARG A 1068 39.71 50.66 -42.49
CA ARG A 1068 39.59 49.76 -41.33
C ARG A 1068 38.16 49.75 -40.78
N GLN A 1069 37.53 50.92 -40.63
CA GLN A 1069 36.13 51.04 -40.22
C GLN A 1069 35.18 50.31 -41.18
N LYS A 1070 35.39 50.44 -42.50
CA LYS A 1070 34.60 49.73 -43.52
C LYS A 1070 34.78 48.20 -43.44
N LYS A 1071 35.99 47.71 -43.14
CA LYS A 1071 36.23 46.28 -42.92
C LYS A 1071 35.45 45.76 -41.71
N LEU A 1072 35.39 46.52 -40.61
CA LEU A 1072 34.60 46.16 -39.43
C LEU A 1072 33.10 46.08 -39.71
N VAL A 1073 32.56 46.98 -40.54
CA VAL A 1073 31.17 46.91 -41.03
C VAL A 1073 30.91 45.58 -41.74
N ALA A 1074 31.83 45.15 -42.61
CA ALA A 1074 31.69 43.89 -43.35
C ALA A 1074 31.73 42.65 -42.43
N GLU A 1075 32.52 42.69 -41.35
CA GLU A 1075 32.55 41.61 -40.35
C GLU A 1075 31.26 41.56 -39.52
N ILE A 1076 30.67 42.70 -39.15
CA ILE A 1076 29.34 42.74 -38.52
C ILE A 1076 28.27 42.17 -39.46
N ASP A 1077 28.33 42.46 -40.76
CA ASP A 1077 27.43 41.88 -41.76
C ASP A 1077 27.53 40.35 -41.83
N LYS A 1078 28.74 39.79 -41.71
CA LYS A 1078 28.93 38.34 -41.63
C LYS A 1078 28.31 37.75 -40.37
N ILE A 1079 28.48 38.40 -39.21
CA ILE A 1079 27.88 37.96 -37.95
C ILE A 1079 26.34 37.99 -38.03
N MET A 1080 25.77 39.07 -38.57
CA MET A 1080 24.32 39.20 -38.76
C MET A 1080 23.76 38.08 -39.64
N LYS A 1081 24.40 37.77 -40.78
CA LYS A 1081 23.99 36.66 -41.67
C LYS A 1081 24.02 35.29 -40.97
N LYS A 1082 24.98 35.05 -40.07
CA LYS A 1082 25.04 33.80 -39.27
C LYS A 1082 23.88 33.70 -38.29
N LEU A 1083 23.39 34.83 -37.78
CA LEU A 1083 22.39 34.94 -36.71
C LEU A 1083 20.94 35.00 -37.18
N GLU A 1084 20.68 35.27 -38.47
CA GLU A 1084 19.32 35.26 -39.03
C GLU A 1084 18.61 33.90 -38.86
N LYS A 1085 19.38 32.80 -38.75
CA LYS A 1085 18.85 31.43 -38.56
C LYS A 1085 18.53 31.05 -37.10
N GLU A 1086 18.77 31.96 -36.15
CA GLU A 1086 18.83 31.65 -34.70
C GLU A 1086 17.74 32.32 -33.86
N ASP A 1087 16.77 32.99 -34.49
CA ASP A 1087 15.57 33.57 -33.86
C ASP A 1087 15.85 34.46 -32.62
N SER A 1088 16.90 35.28 -32.69
CA SER A 1088 17.23 36.30 -31.67
C SER A 1088 17.02 37.70 -32.23
N GLN A 1089 15.80 38.20 -32.06
CA GLN A 1089 15.35 39.46 -32.66
C GLN A 1089 16.07 40.67 -32.03
N VAL A 1090 16.21 40.69 -30.71
CA VAL A 1090 16.85 41.79 -29.97
C VAL A 1090 18.34 41.87 -30.31
N PHE A 1091 19.02 40.72 -30.35
CA PHE A 1091 20.45 40.66 -30.66
C PHE A 1091 20.74 41.15 -32.10
N ASN A 1092 19.95 40.70 -33.07
CA ASN A 1092 20.07 41.15 -34.46
C ASN A 1092 19.76 42.65 -34.62
N TRP A 1093 18.79 43.19 -33.88
CA TRP A 1093 18.50 44.63 -33.91
C TRP A 1093 19.67 45.46 -33.38
N ILE A 1094 20.30 45.05 -32.28
CA ILE A 1094 21.47 45.76 -31.73
C ILE A 1094 22.63 45.75 -32.73
N LEU A 1095 22.90 44.62 -33.39
CA LEU A 1095 23.92 44.51 -34.44
C LEU A 1095 23.62 45.41 -35.65
N ARG A 1096 22.36 45.47 -36.09
CA ARG A 1096 21.92 46.39 -37.16
C ARG A 1096 22.23 47.83 -36.79
N ARG A 1097 21.98 48.22 -35.52
CA ARG A 1097 22.25 49.58 -35.08
C ARG A 1097 23.73 49.90 -34.94
N ILE A 1098 24.54 48.95 -34.47
CA ILE A 1098 26.01 49.05 -34.48
C ILE A 1098 26.51 49.28 -35.90
N ARG A 1099 26.01 48.49 -36.86
CA ARG A 1099 26.36 48.60 -38.27
C ARG A 1099 26.04 49.99 -38.83
N VAL A 1100 24.84 50.52 -38.57
CA VAL A 1100 24.44 51.88 -39.01
C VAL A 1100 25.39 52.93 -38.45
N ASN A 1101 25.73 52.87 -37.15
CA ASN A 1101 26.67 53.81 -36.55
C ASN A 1101 28.07 53.74 -37.20
N MET A 1102 28.54 52.52 -37.49
CA MET A 1102 29.84 52.31 -38.14
C MET A 1102 29.85 52.77 -39.60
N ASP A 1103 28.77 52.56 -40.35
CA ASP A 1103 28.64 53.02 -41.74
C ASP A 1103 28.61 54.55 -41.84
N GLU A 1104 27.87 55.21 -40.94
CA GLU A 1104 27.85 56.67 -40.83
C GLU A 1104 29.23 57.23 -40.47
N THR A 1105 29.97 56.53 -39.60
CA THR A 1105 31.38 56.84 -39.31
C THR A 1105 32.24 56.77 -40.58
N VAL A 1106 32.05 55.75 -41.44
CA VAL A 1106 32.78 55.67 -42.72
C VAL A 1106 32.50 56.89 -43.59
N LYS A 1107 31.24 57.32 -43.68
CA LYS A 1107 30.83 58.51 -44.47
C LYS A 1107 31.46 59.78 -43.92
N ASN A 1108 31.43 59.99 -42.60
CA ASN A 1108 32.02 61.16 -41.95
C ASN A 1108 33.54 61.21 -42.17
N LEU A 1109 34.24 60.09 -41.96
CA LEU A 1109 35.69 60.03 -42.20
C LEU A 1109 36.05 60.32 -43.67
N ARG A 1110 35.24 59.89 -44.64
CA ARG A 1110 35.45 60.24 -46.07
C ARG A 1110 35.25 61.73 -46.34
N ARG A 1111 34.33 62.38 -45.62
CA ARG A 1111 34.12 63.84 -45.63
C ARG A 1111 35.15 64.59 -44.77
N ARG A 1112 36.15 63.89 -44.23
CA ARG A 1112 37.21 64.41 -43.34
C ARG A 1112 36.66 64.92 -41.99
N ASP A 1113 35.46 64.50 -41.61
CA ASP A 1113 34.85 64.81 -40.31
C ASP A 1113 35.23 63.75 -39.27
N MET A 1114 36.18 64.11 -38.40
CA MET A 1114 36.62 63.32 -37.25
C MET A 1114 36.10 63.89 -35.93
N GLY A 1115 35.12 64.79 -36.00
CA GLY A 1115 34.64 65.55 -34.86
C GLY A 1115 33.91 64.69 -33.82
N ILE A 1116 33.34 65.39 -32.83
CA ILE A 1116 32.73 64.75 -31.65
C ILE A 1116 31.60 63.80 -32.04
N LEU A 1117 30.85 64.08 -33.12
CA LEU A 1117 29.78 63.20 -33.60
C LEU A 1117 30.32 61.86 -34.12
N THR A 1118 31.37 61.89 -34.94
CA THR A 1118 32.06 60.70 -35.48
C THR A 1118 32.64 59.84 -34.35
N GLN A 1119 33.31 60.48 -33.39
CA GLN A 1119 33.86 59.78 -32.22
C GLN A 1119 32.74 59.18 -31.34
N SER A 1120 31.60 59.86 -31.19
CA SER A 1120 30.44 59.34 -30.44
C SER A 1120 29.82 58.11 -31.11
N LEU A 1121 29.71 58.10 -32.45
CA LEU A 1121 29.22 56.95 -33.23
C LEU A 1121 30.10 55.71 -32.99
N GLN A 1122 31.42 55.89 -33.05
CA GLN A 1122 32.39 54.82 -32.80
C GLN A 1122 32.33 54.32 -31.35
N LYS A 1123 32.24 55.23 -30.37
CA LYS A 1123 32.16 54.86 -28.95
C LYS A 1123 30.90 54.08 -28.62
N GLU A 1124 29.76 54.47 -29.18
CA GLU A 1124 28.50 53.74 -29.01
C GLU A 1124 28.51 52.36 -29.65
N ALA A 1125 29.14 52.22 -30.81
CA ALA A 1125 29.37 50.90 -31.41
C ALA A 1125 30.19 49.99 -30.47
N ILE A 1126 31.27 50.52 -29.86
CA ILE A 1126 32.09 49.79 -28.88
C ILE A 1126 31.26 49.36 -27.66
N ASP A 1127 30.51 50.29 -27.07
CA ASP A 1127 29.76 50.04 -25.84
C ASP A 1127 28.65 48.99 -26.07
N ARG A 1128 27.94 49.07 -27.21
CA ARG A 1128 26.90 48.08 -27.56
C ARG A 1128 27.48 46.71 -27.89
N MET A 1129 28.59 46.63 -28.63
CA MET A 1129 29.30 45.36 -28.86
C MET A 1129 29.81 44.75 -27.55
N SER A 1130 30.29 45.59 -26.62
CA SER A 1130 30.75 45.14 -25.30
C SER A 1130 29.61 44.58 -24.46
N LYS A 1131 28.43 45.23 -24.47
CA LYS A 1131 27.21 44.71 -23.82
C LYS A 1131 26.77 43.36 -24.41
N LEU A 1132 26.79 43.21 -25.74
CA LEU A 1132 26.51 41.94 -26.41
C LEU A 1132 27.49 40.84 -25.97
N LEU A 1133 28.79 41.17 -25.91
CA LEU A 1133 29.84 40.23 -25.47
C LEU A 1133 29.64 39.80 -24.01
N VAL A 1134 29.27 40.73 -23.12
CA VAL A 1134 28.98 40.40 -21.71
C VAL A 1134 27.76 39.47 -21.62
N ALA A 1135 26.67 39.77 -22.33
CA ALA A 1135 25.48 38.93 -22.33
C ALA A 1135 25.76 37.50 -22.83
N LEU A 1136 26.57 37.35 -23.88
CA LEU A 1136 26.98 36.04 -24.37
C LEU A 1136 27.89 35.28 -23.38
N LYS A 1137 28.81 35.96 -22.69
CA LYS A 1137 29.66 35.34 -21.66
C LYS A 1137 28.85 34.89 -20.44
N GLU A 1138 27.94 35.72 -19.95
CA GLU A 1138 27.01 35.36 -18.86
C GLU A 1138 26.21 34.11 -19.23
N GLU A 1139 25.73 34.05 -20.46
CA GLU A 1139 25.00 32.89 -20.97
C GLU A 1139 25.88 31.64 -21.11
N GLN A 1140 27.12 31.79 -21.59
CA GLN A 1140 28.09 30.71 -21.68
C GLN A 1140 28.40 30.11 -20.30
N ASP A 1141 28.58 30.95 -19.28
CA ASP A 1141 28.85 30.51 -17.91
C ASP A 1141 27.62 29.88 -17.26
N ARG A 1142 26.42 30.41 -17.54
CA ARG A 1142 25.16 29.81 -17.11
C ARG A 1142 25.01 28.39 -17.64
N ARG A 1143 25.27 28.17 -18.93
CA ARG A 1143 25.18 26.83 -19.55
C ARG A 1143 26.22 25.85 -19.03
N LYS A 1144 27.46 26.31 -18.81
CA LYS A 1144 28.51 25.50 -18.16
C LYS A 1144 28.09 25.03 -16.76
N LYS A 1145 27.51 25.93 -15.95
CA LYS A 1145 26.98 25.59 -14.61
C LYS A 1145 25.79 24.63 -14.69
N GLN A 1146 24.92 24.81 -15.68
CA GLN A 1146 23.74 23.96 -15.89
C GLN A 1146 24.12 22.53 -16.33
N ASN A 1147 25.13 22.38 -17.20
CA ASN A 1147 25.66 21.07 -17.61
C ASN A 1147 26.40 20.33 -16.49
N GLN A 1148 26.98 21.05 -15.51
CA GLN A 1148 27.63 20.45 -14.34
C GLN A 1148 26.64 19.98 -13.25
N GLN A 1149 25.43 20.53 -13.21
CA GLN A 1149 24.43 20.21 -12.18
C GLN A 1149 23.35 19.19 -12.59
N GLN A 1150 23.31 18.72 -13.85
CA GLN A 1150 22.28 17.76 -14.28
C GLN A 1150 22.71 16.29 -14.16
N GLN A 1151 22.79 15.82 -12.93
CA GLN A 1151 22.41 14.45 -12.54
C GLN A 1151 21.34 14.53 -11.46
N GLN A 1152 20.08 14.63 -11.89
CA GLN A 1152 18.82 14.26 -11.21
C GLN A 1152 17.73 15.35 -11.28
N GLN A 1153 16.57 14.88 -11.76
CA GLN A 1153 15.20 15.40 -11.61
C GLN A 1153 14.71 16.61 -12.43
N GLN A 1154 13.60 16.32 -13.11
CA GLN A 1154 12.51 17.19 -13.60
C GLN A 1154 12.83 18.32 -14.59
N GLN A 1155 12.67 18.02 -15.89
CA GLN A 1155 12.18 19.00 -16.88
C GLN A 1155 11.62 18.29 -18.14
N GLU A 1156 10.51 17.55 -18.00
CA GLU A 1156 9.83 16.92 -19.16
C GLU A 1156 8.88 17.88 -19.91
N GLN A 1157 8.65 19.10 -19.43
CA GLN A 1157 7.71 20.06 -20.06
C GLN A 1157 8.36 21.16 -20.92
N GLN A 1158 9.70 21.24 -21.01
CA GLN A 1158 10.39 22.29 -21.78
C GLN A 1158 11.14 21.80 -23.03
N MET A 1159 11.13 20.49 -23.32
CA MET A 1159 11.88 19.90 -24.45
C MET A 1159 11.27 20.15 -25.85
N GLN A 1160 10.21 20.95 -25.98
CA GLN A 1160 9.56 21.20 -27.28
C GLN A 1160 10.05 22.46 -28.02
N GLN A 1161 10.80 23.35 -27.37
CA GLN A 1161 11.32 24.55 -28.01
C GLN A 1161 12.84 24.48 -28.14
N ARG A 1162 13.34 24.84 -29.32
CA ARG A 1162 14.77 24.94 -29.62
C ARG A 1162 15.41 25.90 -28.61
N PRO A 1163 16.55 25.55 -27.99
CA PRO A 1163 17.27 26.47 -27.13
C PRO A 1163 17.68 27.72 -27.93
N ARG A 1164 17.33 28.91 -27.42
CA ARG A 1164 17.70 30.21 -28.02
C ARG A 1164 19.16 30.54 -27.73
N ILE A 1165 19.80 31.40 -28.52
CA ILE A 1165 21.17 31.90 -28.24
C ILE A 1165 21.21 32.61 -26.90
N LEU A 1166 20.32 33.59 -26.73
CA LEU A 1166 20.11 34.26 -25.45
C LEU A 1166 18.74 33.88 -24.90
N PRO A 1167 18.62 33.72 -23.58
CA PRO A 1167 17.33 33.54 -22.94
C PRO A 1167 16.52 34.84 -23.06
N THR A 1168 15.21 34.71 -23.15
CA THR A 1168 14.27 35.86 -23.21
C THR A 1168 14.54 36.90 -22.13
N ILE A 1169 14.93 36.47 -20.92
CA ILE A 1169 15.23 37.39 -19.82
C ILE A 1169 16.51 38.20 -20.05
N ALA A 1170 17.51 37.64 -20.72
CA ALA A 1170 18.72 38.37 -21.09
C ALA A 1170 18.41 39.37 -22.20
N GLU A 1171 17.61 38.97 -23.20
CA GLU A 1171 17.15 39.88 -24.26
C GLU A 1171 16.36 41.06 -23.66
N LEU A 1172 15.41 40.81 -22.75
CA LEU A 1172 14.69 41.87 -22.02
C LEU A 1172 15.62 42.79 -21.20
N LYS A 1173 16.62 42.22 -20.53
CA LYS A 1173 17.62 43.00 -19.80
C LYS A 1173 18.38 43.92 -20.76
N MET A 1174 18.73 43.45 -21.95
CA MET A 1174 19.39 44.26 -22.96
C MET A 1174 18.49 45.40 -23.49
N ILE A 1175 17.20 45.14 -23.74
CA ILE A 1175 16.24 46.20 -24.10
C ILE A 1175 16.23 47.30 -23.02
N LYS A 1176 16.11 46.88 -21.75
CA LYS A 1176 16.13 47.81 -20.60
C LYS A 1176 17.44 48.60 -20.53
N ASP A 1177 18.59 47.95 -20.72
CA ASP A 1177 19.90 48.60 -20.64
C ASP A 1177 20.10 49.63 -21.77
N ILE A 1178 19.48 49.43 -22.93
CA ILE A 1178 19.48 50.40 -24.04
C ILE A 1178 18.50 51.55 -23.75
N GLN A 1179 17.31 51.27 -23.22
CA GLN A 1179 16.37 52.30 -22.79
C GLN A 1179 17.00 53.25 -21.75
N ILE A 1180 17.71 52.69 -20.77
CA ILE A 1180 18.42 53.48 -19.76
C ILE A 1180 19.52 54.33 -20.40
N GLU A 1181 20.24 53.78 -21.38
CA GLU A 1181 21.25 54.53 -22.14
C GLU A 1181 20.64 55.72 -22.89
N ILE A 1182 19.54 55.52 -23.62
CA ILE A 1182 18.84 56.59 -24.34
C ILE A 1182 18.33 57.64 -23.36
N LYS A 1183 17.64 57.23 -22.28
CA LYS A 1183 17.19 58.13 -21.22
C LYS A 1183 18.33 59.02 -20.70
N ASN A 1184 19.46 58.42 -20.35
CA ASN A 1184 20.59 59.15 -19.79
C ASN A 1184 21.18 60.15 -20.79
N LYS A 1185 21.23 59.80 -22.09
CA LYS A 1185 21.70 60.71 -23.15
C LYS A 1185 20.72 61.85 -23.37
N THR A 1186 19.42 61.57 -23.43
CA THR A 1186 18.37 62.57 -23.57
C THR A 1186 18.41 63.55 -22.40
N GLN A 1187 18.59 63.07 -21.17
CA GLN A 1187 18.68 63.92 -20.00
C GLN A 1187 19.96 64.79 -19.97
N ARG A 1188 21.10 64.23 -20.39
CA ARG A 1188 22.34 65.02 -20.57
C ARG A 1188 22.17 66.10 -21.63
N LEU A 1189 21.53 65.77 -22.76
CA LEU A 1189 21.27 66.73 -23.83
C LEU A 1189 20.32 67.83 -23.36
N PHE A 1190 19.23 67.48 -22.68
CA PHE A 1190 18.28 68.41 -22.07
C PHE A 1190 18.96 69.38 -21.10
N ASN A 1191 19.79 68.85 -20.19
CA ASN A 1191 20.54 69.68 -19.23
C ASN A 1191 21.50 70.65 -19.91
N ASN A 1192 22.01 70.33 -21.11
CA ASN A 1192 22.92 71.19 -21.86
C ASN A 1192 22.20 72.27 -22.69
N ILE A 1193 20.89 72.15 -22.91
CA ILE A 1193 20.10 73.07 -23.74
C ILE A 1193 19.09 73.91 -22.94
N LYS A 1194 18.71 73.48 -21.73
CA LYS A 1194 17.66 74.14 -20.93
C LYS A 1194 17.88 75.64 -20.70
N ASP A 1195 19.14 76.08 -20.69
CA ASP A 1195 19.54 77.47 -20.44
C ASP A 1195 19.91 78.23 -21.74
N LYS A 1196 19.75 77.62 -22.93
CA LYS A 1196 20.11 78.20 -24.23
C LYS A 1196 18.87 78.62 -25.03
N LYS A 1197 18.82 79.88 -25.48
CA LYS A 1197 17.72 80.41 -26.33
C LYS A 1197 17.71 79.86 -27.75
N VAL A 1198 18.86 79.43 -28.29
CA VAL A 1198 18.98 78.88 -29.66
C VAL A 1198 19.79 77.59 -29.63
N MET A 1199 19.27 76.54 -30.27
CA MET A 1199 19.92 75.23 -30.39
C MET A 1199 20.87 75.22 -31.59
N ASP A 1200 22.15 74.90 -31.36
CA ASP A 1200 23.13 74.75 -32.43
C ASP A 1200 22.86 73.50 -33.30
N SER A 1201 23.35 73.51 -34.54
CA SER A 1201 23.09 72.45 -35.52
C SER A 1201 23.59 71.05 -35.06
N LEU A 1202 24.69 70.99 -34.32
CA LEU A 1202 25.23 69.72 -33.81
C LEU A 1202 24.32 69.14 -32.72
N THR A 1203 23.82 69.99 -31.82
CA THR A 1203 22.87 69.61 -30.78
C THR A 1203 21.53 69.16 -31.37
N ARG A 1204 21.03 69.85 -32.42
CA ARG A 1204 19.81 69.44 -33.15
C ARG A 1204 19.96 68.05 -33.77
N LYS A 1205 21.05 67.79 -34.50
CA LYS A 1205 21.35 66.47 -35.10
C LYS A 1205 21.45 65.36 -34.06
N ARG A 1206 21.97 65.64 -32.86
CA ARG A 1206 22.02 64.67 -31.76
C ARG A 1206 20.64 64.35 -31.19
N LEU A 1207 19.76 65.35 -31.06
CA LEU A 1207 18.40 65.16 -30.57
C LEU A 1207 17.57 64.33 -31.55
N GLU A 1208 17.59 64.67 -32.84
CA GLU A 1208 16.90 63.91 -33.90
C GLU A 1208 17.32 62.44 -33.88
N ARG A 1209 18.62 62.17 -33.76
CA ARG A 1209 19.14 60.81 -33.67
C ARG A 1209 18.64 60.05 -32.44
N LEU A 1210 18.58 60.69 -31.27
CA LEU A 1210 18.01 60.06 -30.07
C LEU A 1210 16.52 59.75 -30.24
N GLY A 1211 15.77 60.62 -30.92
CA GLY A 1211 14.38 60.36 -31.29
C GLY A 1211 14.22 59.13 -32.18
N TYR A 1212 15.04 59.00 -33.22
CA TYR A 1212 15.06 57.80 -34.07
C TYR A 1212 15.45 56.54 -33.28
N GLU A 1213 16.43 56.62 -32.36
CA GLU A 1213 16.83 55.49 -31.53
C GLU A 1213 15.73 55.00 -30.59
N GLU A 1214 14.98 55.95 -29.99
CA GLU A 1214 13.85 55.64 -29.12
C GLU A 1214 12.70 55.01 -29.91
N GLY A 1215 12.40 55.53 -31.11
CA GLY A 1215 11.40 54.96 -32.02
C GLY A 1215 11.74 53.54 -32.46
N ASP A 1216 12.97 53.31 -32.93
CA ASP A 1216 13.47 51.99 -33.34
C ASP A 1216 13.40 50.98 -32.19
N LEU A 1217 13.74 51.41 -30.96
CA LEU A 1217 13.70 50.57 -29.76
C LEU A 1217 12.27 50.21 -29.37
N ALA A 1218 11.33 51.16 -29.45
CA ALA A 1218 9.92 50.93 -29.17
C ALA A 1218 9.31 49.93 -30.15
N GLU A 1219 9.61 50.06 -31.46
CA GLU A 1219 9.12 49.14 -32.48
C GLU A 1219 9.68 47.72 -32.29
N MET A 1220 10.99 47.60 -32.06
CA MET A 1220 11.60 46.29 -31.79
C MET A 1220 11.04 45.65 -30.51
N THR A 1221 10.80 46.43 -29.46
CA THR A 1221 10.20 45.95 -28.21
C THR A 1221 8.78 45.42 -28.46
N LYS A 1222 7.99 46.11 -29.28
CA LYS A 1222 6.65 45.67 -29.70
C LYS A 1222 6.73 44.32 -30.44
N ARG A 1223 7.58 44.20 -31.46
CA ARG A 1223 7.79 42.95 -32.22
C ARG A 1223 8.24 41.79 -31.32
N PHE A 1224 9.13 42.08 -30.37
CA PHE A 1224 9.60 41.10 -29.41
C PHE A 1224 8.47 40.60 -28.49
N ILE A 1225 7.61 41.49 -27.98
CA ILE A 1225 6.43 41.11 -27.19
C ILE A 1225 5.45 40.26 -28.02
N GLU A 1226 5.16 40.66 -29.26
CA GLU A 1226 4.29 39.91 -30.18
C GLU A 1226 4.80 38.49 -30.45
N SER A 1227 6.13 38.31 -30.53
CA SER A 1227 6.77 37.00 -30.67
C SER A 1227 6.57 36.11 -29.44
N LEU A 1228 6.56 36.69 -28.24
CA LEU A 1228 6.32 35.97 -26.98
C LEU A 1228 4.85 35.60 -26.78
N GLU A 1229 3.93 36.43 -27.28
CA GLU A 1229 2.49 36.17 -27.26
C GLU A 1229 2.03 35.13 -28.30
N GLY A 1230 2.93 34.68 -29.19
CA GLY A 1230 2.62 33.67 -30.21
C GLY A 1230 1.74 34.19 -31.35
N LYS A 1231 1.69 35.52 -31.55
CA LYS A 1231 0.89 36.17 -32.61
C LYS A 1231 1.61 36.23 -33.97
N SER A 1232 2.91 35.95 -34.01
CA SER A 1232 3.67 35.85 -35.27
C SER A 1232 3.51 34.46 -35.89
N GLY A 1233 2.35 34.26 -36.52
CA GLY A 1233 2.07 33.16 -37.44
C GLY A 1233 1.36 33.74 -38.65
N GLY A 1234 2.10 34.47 -39.47
CA GLY A 1234 1.58 35.20 -40.62
C GLY A 1234 2.68 36.00 -41.31
N ASN A 1235 3.60 35.29 -41.95
CA ASN A 1235 4.27 35.66 -43.20
C ASN A 1235 4.81 34.39 -43.84
#